data_AF-Q4T3L9-F1
#
_entry.id   AF-Q4T3L9-F1
#
_cell.length_a   1.000
_cell.length_b   1.000
_cell.length_c   1.000
_cell.angle_alpha   90.00
_cell.angle_beta   90.00
_cell.angle_gamma   90.00
#
_symmetry.space_group_name_H-M   'P 1'
#
loop_
_entity.id
_entity.type
_entity.pdbx_description
1 polymer ?
#
loop_
_entity_poly.entity_id
_entity_poly.type
_entity_poly.pdbx_seq_one_letter_code
_entity_poly.pdbx_strand_id
1 'polypeptide(L)'
;DRVTLKKEIGLMSACTIIIGNIIGSGIFISPKGVLEHSGSVGLALLVWLLGGCIAALGSLCYAELGVTIPKSGGDYCYVTEIFGGLMGFLLLWSAVLIMYPTTLAVIALTFSSYILQPVFPDCMPPYLVTRMLSATCLLLLTWINCCSVRMATRIQDIFTVGKLMALGLIIVVGLVEICKGKYEALTAQVTFSQGRIPSVGQIALAFLQASFAFSGWNFLNYVTEEVVEPRRTLPRAIFISIPLVTFVYTLTNIAYFSSMSREELLSSNAVAVVSNGTVLSVTIIIHLSAQLQTKLISISVFHQVLNFIVKKKKGKKENHLRIEMDLIFIQSIRFKFSDQIYLCINYVSFINYLSYGVTIAGMLYYRCKKPNMYRPIKVNLSIPVCYLMFWVLLLGFSLYSEPVVCGVGLVIMLTGVPVYLLGIHWKDKPLCIFNFIGRKGGYNPGQAPPQRGNNQTRGESKAFFYTFTIIHSDKRKRKKKGVSFTHSATELRDLTVKYSGSLLLQKKLKDVESIIKIVELNGDDLVRDYSNEIERMLGSKMKSVKRLAESAEDADLYHEFNASLEFDYYNSMLINTVDEDGNSLELGAEFPLEENEHFNNIPVNTQQSNIQVPTNVYNKDPIILNAIYNTEALNDVFISNFLKDPTLTWQYFGSSTGFFRIYPGIKWTPDPNGVVVFDCRNRNW
;
A
#
# COMPACT_ATOMS: atom_id res chain seq x y z
N ASP A 1 -18.46 -0.11 0.80
CA ASP A 1 -17.14 0.56 0.95
C ASP A 1 -16.14 0.11 -0.10
N ARG A 2 -15.67 1.00 -0.97
CA ARG A 2 -14.37 0.81 -1.62
C ARG A 2 -13.34 1.38 -0.66
N VAL A 3 -12.46 0.53 -0.15
CA VAL A 3 -11.31 0.96 0.66
C VAL A 3 -10.42 1.83 -0.24
N THR A 4 -10.41 3.14 -0.03
CA THR A 4 -9.49 4.07 -0.71
C THR A 4 -8.44 4.52 0.28
N LEU A 5 -7.18 4.57 -0.15
CA LEU A 5 -6.05 4.99 0.67
C LEU A 5 -6.07 6.52 0.86
N LYS A 6 -5.59 7.00 2.01
CA LYS A 6 -5.57 8.44 2.33
C LYS A 6 -4.42 9.10 1.57
N LYS A 7 -4.68 10.26 0.96
CA LYS A 7 -3.66 11.05 0.23
C LYS A 7 -2.78 11.81 1.22
N GLU A 8 -1.57 11.32 1.47
CA GLU A 8 -0.62 11.92 2.42
C GLU A 8 0.77 12.19 1.79
N ILE A 9 1.06 11.66 0.60
CA ILE A 9 2.38 11.77 -0.03
C ILE A 9 2.46 13.04 -0.89
N GLY A 10 3.09 14.10 -0.36
CA GLY A 10 3.42 15.33 -1.09
C GLY A 10 4.67 15.19 -1.98
N LEU A 11 5.07 16.28 -2.66
CA LEU A 11 6.21 16.27 -3.61
C LEU A 11 7.55 15.90 -2.98
N MET A 12 7.90 16.52 -1.85
CA MET A 12 9.17 16.22 -1.17
C MET A 12 9.21 14.76 -0.69
N SER A 13 8.12 14.28 -0.09
CA SER A 13 7.99 12.88 0.30
C SER A 13 8.09 11.94 -0.90
N ALA A 14 7.46 12.27 -2.03
CA ALA A 14 7.55 11.50 -3.27
C ALA A 14 8.99 11.44 -3.80
N CYS A 15 9.71 12.58 -3.83
CA CYS A 15 11.12 12.62 -4.23
C CYS A 15 11.99 11.75 -3.31
N THR A 16 11.83 11.87 -1.99
CA THR A 16 12.57 11.09 -0.99
C THR A 16 12.26 9.60 -1.10
N ILE A 17 11.03 9.22 -1.40
CA ILE A 17 10.65 7.83 -1.63
C ILE A 17 11.33 7.28 -2.88
N ILE A 18 11.32 8.01 -4.00
CA ILE A 18 11.98 7.56 -5.24
C ILE A 18 13.49 7.45 -5.01
N ILE A 19 14.14 8.50 -4.49
CA ILE A 19 15.59 8.52 -4.22
C ILE A 19 15.94 7.43 -3.22
N GLY A 20 15.13 7.29 -2.16
CA GLY A 20 15.34 6.30 -1.13
C GLY A 20 15.23 4.87 -1.65
N ASN A 21 14.28 4.59 -2.54
CA ASN A 21 14.12 3.24 -3.08
C ASN A 21 15.14 2.90 -4.17
N ILE A 22 15.53 3.87 -5.00
CA ILE A 22 16.58 3.64 -6.00
C ILE A 22 17.94 3.51 -5.33
N ILE A 23 18.29 4.45 -4.44
CA ILE A 23 19.56 4.41 -3.68
C ILE A 23 19.47 3.31 -2.62
N GLY A 24 19.83 2.10 -3.05
CA GLY A 24 19.95 0.90 -2.24
C GLY A 24 21.37 0.32 -2.22
N SER A 25 21.48 -0.99 -1.97
CA SER A 25 22.75 -1.71 -1.99
C SER A 25 23.32 -1.92 -3.39
N GLY A 26 22.53 -1.69 -4.44
CA GLY A 26 22.94 -1.96 -5.83
C GLY A 26 24.18 -1.18 -6.26
N ILE A 27 24.38 0.06 -5.80
CA ILE A 27 25.57 0.87 -6.11
C ILE A 27 26.86 0.32 -5.49
N PHE A 28 26.77 -0.56 -4.50
CA PHE A 28 27.92 -1.20 -3.87
C PHE A 28 28.32 -2.52 -4.55
N ILE A 29 27.37 -3.17 -5.23
CA ILE A 29 27.56 -4.47 -5.90
C ILE A 29 27.85 -4.28 -7.39
N SER A 30 27.03 -3.46 -8.04
CA SER A 30 27.00 -3.35 -9.51
C SER A 30 28.27 -2.78 -10.14
N PRO A 31 29.08 -1.89 -9.52
CA PRO A 31 30.30 -1.38 -10.16
C PRO A 31 31.26 -2.47 -10.64
N LYS A 32 31.43 -3.54 -9.85
CA LYS A 32 32.27 -4.68 -10.22
C LYS A 32 31.73 -5.41 -11.45
N GLY A 33 30.46 -5.79 -11.43
CA GLY A 33 29.81 -6.47 -12.57
C GLY A 33 29.75 -5.61 -13.84
N VAL A 34 29.51 -4.31 -13.70
CA VAL A 34 29.52 -3.36 -14.82
C VAL A 34 30.92 -3.25 -15.42
N LEU A 35 31.96 -3.11 -14.61
CA LEU A 35 33.35 -3.02 -15.08
C LEU A 35 33.85 -4.32 -15.71
N GLU A 36 33.48 -5.46 -15.13
CA GLU A 36 33.85 -6.79 -15.63
C GLU A 36 33.30 -7.00 -17.05
N HIS A 37 32.04 -6.63 -17.28
CA HIS A 37 31.38 -6.78 -18.56
C HIS A 37 31.69 -5.66 -19.57
N SER A 38 31.94 -4.42 -19.11
CA SER A 38 32.27 -3.29 -19.99
C SER A 38 33.72 -3.34 -20.49
N GLY A 39 34.62 -4.00 -19.77
CA GLY A 39 36.02 -4.17 -20.16
C GLY A 39 36.87 -2.89 -20.13
N SER A 40 36.30 -1.74 -19.77
CA SER A 40 36.98 -0.44 -19.67
C SER A 40 36.24 0.48 -18.70
N VAL A 41 37.00 1.33 -18.00
CA VAL A 41 36.47 2.32 -17.04
C VAL A 41 35.58 3.35 -17.75
N GLY A 42 35.99 3.84 -18.91
CA GLY A 42 35.20 4.82 -19.68
C GLY A 42 33.86 4.25 -20.15
N LEU A 43 33.87 3.01 -20.66
CA LEU A 43 32.64 2.31 -21.03
C LEU A 43 31.74 2.04 -19.81
N ALA A 44 32.31 1.70 -18.66
CA ALA A 44 31.53 1.52 -17.42
C ALA A 44 30.80 2.82 -17.03
N LEU A 45 31.47 3.97 -17.06
CA LEU A 45 30.86 5.28 -16.75
C LEU A 45 29.75 5.64 -17.74
N LEU A 46 29.94 5.35 -19.03
CA LEU A 46 28.90 5.54 -20.05
C LEU A 46 27.68 4.65 -19.78
N VAL A 47 27.87 3.40 -19.36
CA VAL A 47 26.76 2.50 -18.99
C VAL A 47 25.96 3.07 -17.81
N TRP A 48 26.61 3.65 -16.81
CA TRP A 48 25.91 4.31 -15.68
C TRP A 48 25.10 5.52 -16.12
N LEU A 49 25.66 6.39 -16.95
CA LEU A 49 24.98 7.58 -17.47
C LEU A 49 23.78 7.19 -18.34
N LEU A 50 23.99 6.30 -19.31
CA LEU A 50 22.94 5.80 -20.21
C LEU A 50 21.87 5.00 -19.45
N GLY A 51 22.25 4.24 -18.43
CA GLY A 51 21.33 3.53 -17.55
C GLY A 51 20.36 4.48 -16.85
N GLY A 52 20.85 5.62 -16.35
CA GLY A 52 20.02 6.70 -15.81
C GLY A 52 19.07 7.31 -16.84
N CYS A 53 19.55 7.54 -18.07
CA CYS A 53 18.70 8.03 -19.17
C CYS A 53 17.57 7.04 -19.50
N ILE A 54 17.87 5.75 -19.59
CA ILE A 54 16.86 4.71 -19.84
C ILE A 54 15.85 4.62 -18.69
N ALA A 55 16.31 4.71 -17.43
CA ALA A 55 15.42 4.76 -16.27
C ALA A 55 14.48 5.98 -16.33
N ALA A 56 15.00 7.15 -16.75
CA ALA A 56 14.18 8.34 -16.95
C ALA A 56 13.10 8.13 -18.04
N LEU A 57 13.46 7.57 -19.19
CA LEU A 57 12.50 7.26 -20.26
C LEU A 57 11.40 6.29 -19.78
N GLY A 58 11.79 5.21 -19.08
CA GLY A 58 10.85 4.23 -18.53
C GLY A 58 9.91 4.86 -17.49
N SER A 59 10.45 5.65 -16.57
CA SER A 59 9.66 6.32 -15.53
C SER A 59 8.64 7.31 -16.09
N LEU A 60 8.95 8.02 -17.19
CA LEU A 60 8.02 8.92 -17.86
C LEU A 60 6.84 8.17 -18.50
N CYS A 61 7.10 7.01 -19.12
CA CYS A 61 6.03 6.13 -19.61
C CYS A 61 5.13 5.64 -18.48
N TYR A 62 5.74 5.30 -17.34
CA TYR A 62 5.02 4.91 -16.14
C TYR A 62 4.24 6.07 -15.51
N ALA A 63 4.74 7.29 -15.61
CA ALA A 63 4.03 8.47 -15.10
C ALA A 63 2.68 8.66 -15.81
N GLU A 64 2.66 8.47 -17.13
CA GLU A 64 1.42 8.48 -17.91
C GLU A 64 0.46 7.37 -17.50
N LEU A 65 0.95 6.13 -17.33
CA LEU A 65 0.12 5.02 -16.90
C LEU A 65 -0.48 5.25 -15.51
N GLY A 66 0.31 5.77 -14.56
CA GLY A 66 -0.13 6.03 -13.19
C GLY A 66 -1.23 7.07 -13.08
N VAL A 67 -1.22 8.09 -13.95
CA VAL A 67 -2.30 9.10 -13.97
C VAL A 67 -3.48 8.71 -14.86
N THR A 68 -3.29 7.80 -15.81
CA THR A 68 -4.35 7.29 -16.69
C THR A 68 -5.16 6.18 -16.00
N ILE A 69 -4.48 5.31 -15.25
CA ILE A 69 -5.07 4.21 -14.48
C ILE A 69 -4.68 4.43 -13.01
N PRO A 70 -5.38 5.31 -12.26
CA PRO A 70 -5.03 5.66 -10.88
C PRO A 70 -5.50 4.58 -9.91
N LYS A 71 -4.98 3.36 -10.09
CA LYS A 71 -5.21 2.21 -9.23
C LYS A 71 -3.90 1.82 -8.56
N SER A 72 -3.94 1.55 -7.25
CA SER A 72 -2.78 1.03 -6.52
C SER A 72 -2.43 -0.38 -7.00
N GLY A 73 -1.15 -0.61 -7.32
CA GLY A 73 -0.64 -1.92 -7.75
C GLY A 73 0.34 -1.92 -8.91
N GLY A 74 0.71 -0.74 -9.45
CA GLY A 74 1.78 -0.62 -10.43
C GLY A 74 1.62 -1.56 -11.63
N ASP A 75 2.69 -2.27 -11.98
CA ASP A 75 2.79 -3.19 -13.12
C ASP A 75 1.60 -4.16 -13.21
N TYR A 76 1.25 -4.79 -12.08
CA TYR A 76 0.18 -5.77 -12.02
C TYR A 76 -1.16 -5.16 -12.43
N CYS A 77 -1.49 -3.98 -11.90
CA CYS A 77 -2.77 -3.35 -12.17
C CYS A 77 -2.87 -2.88 -13.63
N TYR A 78 -1.79 -2.31 -14.16
CA TYR A 78 -1.74 -1.85 -15.54
C TYR A 78 -1.88 -3.01 -16.54
N VAL A 79 -1.10 -4.08 -16.37
CA VAL A 79 -1.16 -5.24 -17.26
C VAL A 79 -2.50 -5.96 -17.14
N THR A 80 -3.08 -6.07 -15.95
CA THR A 80 -4.40 -6.69 -15.76
C THR A 80 -5.50 -5.91 -16.47
N GLU A 81 -5.45 -4.58 -16.43
CA GLU A 81 -6.45 -3.72 -17.12
C GLU A 81 -6.31 -3.78 -18.65
N ILE A 82 -5.08 -3.91 -19.16
CA ILE A 82 -4.78 -3.86 -20.60
C ILE A 82 -4.96 -5.24 -21.27
N PHE A 83 -4.38 -6.29 -20.69
CA PHE A 83 -4.29 -7.63 -21.27
C PHE A 83 -5.14 -8.70 -20.55
N GLY A 84 -5.76 -8.36 -19.41
CA GLY A 84 -6.65 -9.25 -18.66
C GLY A 84 -5.95 -10.08 -17.58
N GLY A 85 -6.72 -10.99 -16.97
CA GLY A 85 -6.34 -11.66 -15.71
C GLY A 85 -5.16 -12.64 -15.82
N LEU A 86 -4.94 -13.28 -16.97
CA LEU A 86 -3.82 -14.23 -17.14
C LEU A 86 -2.47 -13.50 -17.12
N MET A 87 -2.31 -12.45 -17.93
CA MET A 87 -1.05 -11.70 -18.00
C MET A 87 -0.75 -10.99 -16.68
N GLY A 88 -1.76 -10.44 -16.01
CA GLY A 88 -1.63 -9.92 -14.66
C GLY A 88 -1.14 -10.98 -13.67
N PHE A 89 -1.71 -12.19 -13.73
CA PHE A 89 -1.27 -13.30 -12.88
C PHE A 89 0.18 -13.72 -13.16
N LEU A 90 0.61 -13.78 -14.41
CA LEU A 90 1.99 -14.16 -14.76
C LEU A 90 3.04 -13.17 -14.22
N LEU A 91 2.79 -11.86 -14.32
CA LEU A 91 3.66 -10.85 -13.69
C LEU A 91 3.70 -11.01 -12.17
N LEU A 92 2.53 -11.26 -11.56
CA LEU A 92 2.46 -11.43 -10.11
C LEU A 92 3.16 -12.70 -9.66
N TRP A 93 3.03 -13.78 -10.43
CA TRP A 93 3.67 -15.07 -10.22
C TRP A 93 5.19 -14.96 -10.29
N SER A 94 5.72 -14.30 -11.33
CA SER A 94 7.16 -14.06 -11.47
C SER A 94 7.69 -13.12 -10.38
N ALA A 95 6.92 -12.10 -9.98
CA ALA A 95 7.29 -11.19 -8.91
C ALA A 95 7.49 -11.91 -7.58
N VAL A 96 6.51 -12.73 -7.19
CA VAL A 96 6.50 -13.43 -5.90
C VAL A 96 7.51 -14.57 -5.84
N LEU A 97 7.74 -15.30 -6.94
CA LEU A 97 8.63 -16.46 -6.93
C LEU A 97 10.09 -16.13 -7.28
N ILE A 98 10.33 -15.13 -8.12
CA ILE A 98 11.66 -14.81 -8.63
C ILE A 98 12.11 -13.46 -8.10
N MET A 99 11.40 -12.39 -8.45
CA MET A 99 11.94 -11.03 -8.30
C MET A 99 12.19 -10.66 -6.84
N TYR A 100 11.20 -10.83 -5.95
CA TYR A 100 11.36 -10.46 -4.54
C TYR A 100 12.30 -11.39 -3.75
N PRO A 101 12.14 -12.73 -3.79
CA PRO A 101 13.01 -13.63 -3.01
C PRO A 101 14.48 -13.52 -3.43
N THR A 102 14.74 -13.43 -4.74
CA THR A 102 16.12 -13.36 -5.24
C THR A 102 16.75 -12.00 -4.94
N THR A 103 16.00 -10.89 -5.01
CA THR A 103 16.50 -9.57 -4.59
C THR A 103 16.86 -9.56 -3.10
N LEU A 104 15.99 -10.10 -2.23
CA LEU A 104 16.27 -10.25 -0.80
C LEU A 104 17.53 -11.11 -0.55
N ALA A 105 17.67 -12.22 -1.27
CA ALA A 105 18.82 -13.10 -1.16
C ALA A 105 20.13 -12.42 -1.57
N VAL A 106 20.15 -11.71 -2.71
CA VAL A 106 21.31 -10.95 -3.21
C VAL A 106 21.76 -9.93 -2.16
N ILE A 107 20.84 -9.14 -1.63
CA ILE A 107 21.16 -8.12 -0.64
C ILE A 107 21.70 -8.78 0.65
N ALA A 108 21.23 -9.99 1.01
CA ALA A 108 21.60 -10.65 2.28
C ALA A 108 22.99 -11.27 2.18
N LEU A 109 23.27 -11.93 1.06
CA LEU A 109 24.61 -12.42 0.75
C LEU A 109 25.63 -11.29 0.67
N THR A 110 25.23 -10.15 0.11
CA THR A 110 26.09 -8.97 0.06
C THR A 110 26.36 -8.45 1.47
N PHE A 111 25.34 -8.30 2.30
CA PHE A 111 25.51 -7.93 3.71
C PHE A 111 26.54 -8.81 4.42
N SER A 112 26.44 -10.13 4.28
CA SER A 112 27.39 -11.06 4.92
C SER A 112 28.79 -10.96 4.34
N SER A 113 28.93 -10.80 3.03
CA SER A 113 30.24 -10.64 2.37
C SER A 113 30.95 -9.38 2.86
N TYR A 114 30.21 -8.28 3.04
CA TYR A 114 30.76 -7.02 3.54
C TYR A 114 31.16 -7.08 5.02
N ILE A 115 30.42 -7.81 5.87
CA ILE A 115 30.81 -8.03 7.27
C ILE A 115 32.03 -8.92 7.40
N LEU A 116 32.17 -9.92 6.52
CA LEU A 116 33.25 -10.90 6.60
C LEU A 116 34.54 -10.40 5.95
N GLN A 117 34.50 -9.44 5.03
CA GLN A 117 35.68 -8.90 4.35
C GLN A 117 36.82 -8.42 5.28
N PRO A 118 36.58 -7.70 6.40
CA PRO A 118 37.66 -7.32 7.32
C PRO A 118 38.20 -8.49 8.14
N VAL A 119 37.38 -9.52 8.37
CA VAL A 119 37.78 -10.72 9.12
C VAL A 119 38.64 -11.62 8.22
N PHE A 120 38.35 -11.62 6.92
CA PHE A 120 39.06 -12.39 5.89
C PHE A 120 39.54 -11.43 4.78
N PRO A 121 40.58 -10.59 5.04
CA PRO A 121 41.03 -9.56 4.09
C PRO A 121 41.68 -10.16 2.84
N ASP A 122 42.53 -11.17 3.00
CA ASP A 122 43.35 -11.77 1.93
C ASP A 122 42.80 -13.10 1.40
N CYS A 123 41.65 -13.55 1.91
CA CYS A 123 41.08 -14.84 1.53
C CYS A 123 39.56 -14.77 1.37
N MET A 124 39.00 -15.66 0.55
CA MET A 124 37.55 -15.73 0.38
C MET A 124 36.90 -16.23 1.67
N PRO A 125 35.86 -15.55 2.19
CA PRO A 125 35.19 -15.97 3.41
C PRO A 125 34.56 -17.36 3.22
N PRO A 126 34.62 -18.24 4.25
CA PRO A 126 34.08 -19.58 4.14
C PRO A 126 32.61 -19.60 3.74
N TYR A 127 32.27 -20.45 2.76
CA TYR A 127 30.95 -20.56 2.16
C TYR A 127 29.81 -20.71 3.18
N LEU A 128 30.00 -21.58 4.18
CA LEU A 128 28.99 -21.86 5.20
C LEU A 128 28.73 -20.64 6.10
N VAL A 129 29.79 -19.92 6.47
CA VAL A 129 29.71 -18.77 7.38
C VAL A 129 28.93 -17.63 6.72
N THR A 130 29.24 -17.32 5.46
CA THR A 130 28.52 -16.30 4.69
C THR A 130 27.02 -16.58 4.64
N ARG A 131 26.62 -17.83 4.38
CA ARG A 131 25.21 -18.23 4.28
C ARG A 131 24.48 -18.23 5.63
N MET A 132 25.12 -18.74 6.68
CA MET A 132 24.53 -18.73 8.02
C MET A 132 24.31 -17.30 8.51
N LEU A 133 25.26 -16.40 8.26
CA LEU A 133 25.12 -14.99 8.59
C LEU A 133 24.01 -14.32 7.77
N SER A 134 23.90 -14.61 6.47
CA SER A 134 22.85 -14.07 5.59
C SER A 134 21.47 -14.54 6.03
N ALA A 135 21.33 -15.84 6.32
CA ALA A 135 20.09 -16.41 6.82
C ALA A 135 19.71 -15.80 8.17
N THR A 136 20.67 -15.66 9.10
CA THR A 136 20.43 -15.05 10.41
C THR A 136 19.96 -13.60 10.29
N CYS A 137 20.58 -12.82 9.39
CA CYS A 137 20.16 -11.45 9.09
C CYS A 137 18.72 -11.39 8.55
N LEU A 138 18.39 -12.25 7.57
CA LEU A 138 17.04 -12.33 7.02
C LEU A 138 16.01 -12.73 8.08
N LEU A 139 16.32 -13.71 8.94
CA LEU A 139 15.45 -14.16 10.02
C LEU A 139 15.20 -13.03 11.04
N LEU A 140 16.27 -12.34 11.47
CA LEU A 140 16.20 -11.24 12.42
C LEU A 140 15.36 -10.08 11.89
N LEU A 141 15.62 -9.64 10.66
CA LEU A 141 14.87 -8.55 10.05
C LEU A 141 13.42 -8.95 9.80
N THR A 142 13.17 -10.19 9.41
CA THR A 142 11.81 -10.71 9.28
C THR A 142 11.08 -10.64 10.61
N TRP A 143 11.71 -11.08 11.70
CA TRP A 143 11.18 -11.05 13.05
C TRP A 143 10.85 -9.62 13.53
N ILE A 144 11.78 -8.66 13.39
CA ILE A 144 11.55 -7.24 13.76
C ILE A 144 10.31 -6.69 13.07
N ASN A 145 10.19 -6.95 11.77
CA ASN A 145 9.04 -6.52 10.98
C ASN A 145 7.74 -7.22 11.38
N CYS A 146 7.80 -8.48 11.84
CA CYS A 146 6.63 -9.19 12.38
C CYS A 146 6.19 -8.65 13.74
N CYS A 147 7.14 -8.21 14.58
CA CYS A 147 6.86 -7.71 15.92
C CYS A 147 6.26 -6.29 15.92
N SER A 148 6.78 -5.37 15.11
CA SER A 148 6.23 -4.00 15.05
C SER A 148 6.63 -3.29 13.76
N VAL A 149 5.63 -2.98 12.94
CA VAL A 149 5.81 -2.17 11.73
C VAL A 149 6.35 -0.77 12.06
N ARG A 150 5.95 -0.17 13.20
CA ARG A 150 6.46 1.16 13.60
C ARG A 150 7.93 1.15 13.99
N MET A 151 8.42 0.05 14.56
CA MET A 151 9.86 -0.08 14.84
C MET A 151 10.62 -0.27 13.54
N ALA A 152 10.10 -1.09 12.62
CA ALA A 152 10.69 -1.24 11.29
C ALA A 152 10.77 0.09 10.53
N THR A 153 9.71 0.92 10.51
CA THR A 153 9.76 2.22 9.83
C THR A 153 10.78 3.17 10.47
N ARG A 154 10.88 3.23 11.80
CA ARG A 154 11.89 4.08 12.46
C ARG A 154 13.32 3.62 12.17
N ILE A 155 13.57 2.31 12.17
CA ILE A 155 14.88 1.75 11.82
C ILE A 155 15.21 2.07 10.35
N GLN A 156 14.22 1.99 9.47
CA GLN A 156 14.37 2.35 8.05
C GLN A 156 14.77 3.81 7.87
N ASP A 157 14.14 4.74 8.58
CA ASP A 157 14.44 6.17 8.50
C ASP A 157 15.90 6.45 8.90
N ILE A 158 16.33 5.87 10.03
CA ILE A 158 17.72 6.00 10.53
C ILE A 158 18.71 5.47 9.48
N PHE A 159 18.45 4.29 8.92
CA PHE A 159 19.34 3.71 7.93
C PHE A 159 19.32 4.45 6.59
N THR A 160 18.20 5.10 6.24
CA THR A 160 18.06 5.94 5.04
C THR A 160 18.91 7.21 5.14
N VAL A 161 19.01 7.81 6.33
CA VAL A 161 19.95 8.91 6.57
C VAL A 161 21.39 8.42 6.50
N GLY A 162 21.67 7.27 7.14
CA GLY A 162 23.00 6.65 7.14
C GLY A 162 23.54 6.38 5.73
N LYS A 163 22.71 5.88 4.81
CA LYS A 163 23.16 5.62 3.42
C LYS A 163 23.54 6.87 2.64
N LEU A 164 22.78 7.95 2.80
CA LEU A 164 23.06 9.21 2.10
C LEU A 164 24.35 9.83 2.63
N MET A 165 24.58 9.75 3.94
CA MET A 165 25.84 10.17 4.56
C MET A 165 27.03 9.33 4.06
N ALA A 166 26.86 8.01 3.90
CA ALA A 166 27.89 7.11 3.35
C ALA A 166 28.32 7.52 1.95
N LEU A 167 27.34 7.70 1.05
CA LEU A 167 27.60 8.08 -0.34
C LEU A 167 28.24 9.47 -0.41
N GLY A 168 27.77 10.40 0.43
CA GLY A 168 28.41 11.71 0.58
C GLY A 168 29.88 11.59 0.98
N LEU A 169 30.21 10.74 1.95
CA LEU A 169 31.59 10.52 2.38
C LEU A 169 32.46 9.90 1.29
N ILE A 170 31.96 8.89 0.56
CA ILE A 170 32.68 8.28 -0.57
C ILE A 170 32.99 9.33 -1.65
N ILE A 171 32.00 10.14 -2.01
CA ILE A 171 32.16 11.19 -3.02
C ILE A 171 33.18 12.24 -2.55
N VAL A 172 33.09 12.71 -1.31
CA VAL A 172 34.04 13.70 -0.75
C VAL A 172 35.46 13.14 -0.73
N VAL A 173 35.66 11.90 -0.26
CA VAL A 173 36.98 11.26 -0.24
C VAL A 173 37.53 11.11 -1.66
N GLY A 174 36.72 10.67 -2.62
CA GLY A 174 37.13 10.57 -4.02
C GLY A 174 37.54 11.92 -4.61
N LEU A 175 36.77 12.98 -4.35
CA LEU A 175 37.12 14.34 -4.78
C LEU A 175 38.44 14.82 -4.16
N VAL A 176 38.69 14.52 -2.89
CA VAL A 176 39.97 14.84 -2.22
C VAL A 176 41.13 14.08 -2.85
N GLU A 177 40.99 12.79 -3.18
CA GLU A 177 42.05 12.02 -3.85
C GLU A 177 42.33 12.55 -5.28
N ILE A 178 41.30 12.99 -6.00
CA ILE A 178 41.46 13.68 -7.29
C ILE A 178 42.25 14.99 -7.11
N CYS A 179 41.90 15.80 -6.10
CA CYS A 179 42.63 17.04 -5.78
C CYS A 179 44.09 16.80 -5.36
N LYS A 180 44.42 15.63 -4.80
CA LYS A 180 45.80 15.21 -4.49
C LYS A 180 46.59 14.74 -5.71
N GLY A 181 45.99 14.74 -6.90
CA GLY A 181 46.64 14.35 -8.15
C GLY A 181 46.48 12.87 -8.52
N LYS A 182 45.70 12.08 -7.77
CA LYS A 182 45.44 10.67 -8.09
C LYS A 182 44.26 10.52 -9.06
N TYR A 183 44.47 10.98 -10.29
CA TYR A 183 43.51 10.85 -11.38
C TYR A 183 44.06 10.04 -12.56
N GLU A 184 45.20 9.36 -12.40
CA GLU A 184 45.85 8.61 -13.48
C GLU A 184 44.90 7.59 -14.15
N ALA A 185 44.11 6.86 -13.35
CA ALA A 185 43.09 5.92 -13.84
C ALA A 185 41.92 6.59 -14.62
N LEU A 186 41.69 7.88 -14.37
CA LEU A 186 40.66 8.72 -15.02
C LEU A 186 41.21 9.50 -16.23
N THR A 187 42.49 9.34 -16.56
CA THR A 187 43.11 9.97 -17.74
C THR A 187 42.62 9.29 -19.01
N ALA A 188 42.25 10.05 -20.04
CA ALA A 188 41.59 9.54 -21.25
C ALA A 188 42.31 8.33 -21.90
N GLN A 189 43.65 8.29 -21.86
CA GLN A 189 44.46 7.19 -22.40
C GLN A 189 44.28 5.88 -21.62
N VAL A 190 44.14 5.93 -20.30
CA VAL A 190 43.96 4.76 -19.42
C VAL A 190 42.47 4.41 -19.26
N THR A 191 41.60 5.41 -19.25
CA THR A 191 40.15 5.21 -19.10
C THR A 191 39.56 4.41 -20.25
N PHE A 192 40.02 4.65 -21.48
CA PHE A 192 39.61 3.91 -22.67
C PHE A 192 40.59 2.80 -23.10
N SER A 193 41.66 2.56 -22.34
CA SER A 193 42.51 1.39 -22.63
C SER A 193 41.70 0.12 -22.37
N GLN A 194 41.33 -0.54 -23.45
CA GLN A 194 40.56 -1.78 -23.38
C GLN A 194 41.51 -2.91 -23.05
N GLY A 195 41.38 -3.47 -21.84
CA GLY A 195 42.00 -4.77 -21.52
C GLY A 195 41.40 -5.91 -22.35
N ARG A 196 40.15 -5.75 -22.83
CA ARG A 196 39.42 -6.68 -23.71
C ARG A 196 38.35 -5.91 -24.48
N ILE A 197 38.15 -6.23 -25.77
CA ILE A 197 37.03 -5.71 -26.56
C ILE A 197 35.75 -6.44 -26.13
N PRO A 198 34.77 -5.77 -25.49
CA PRO A 198 33.55 -6.43 -25.06
C PRO A 198 32.66 -6.74 -26.26
N SER A 199 32.05 -7.93 -26.25
CA SER A 199 30.99 -8.24 -27.22
C SER A 199 29.72 -7.44 -26.89
N VAL A 200 28.85 -7.24 -27.89
CA VAL A 200 27.55 -6.53 -27.68
C VAL A 200 26.72 -7.19 -26.58
N GLY A 201 26.79 -8.51 -26.45
CA GLY A 201 26.16 -9.27 -25.38
C GLY A 201 26.70 -8.97 -23.98
N GLN A 202 28.02 -8.79 -23.84
CA GLN A 202 28.62 -8.37 -22.57
C GLN A 202 28.20 -6.95 -22.21
N ILE A 203 28.12 -6.03 -23.17
CA ILE A 203 27.59 -4.68 -22.92
C ILE A 203 26.14 -4.76 -22.43
N ALA A 204 25.31 -5.66 -23.00
CA ALA A 204 23.95 -5.89 -22.52
C ALA A 204 23.92 -6.40 -21.06
N LEU A 205 24.81 -7.33 -20.69
CA LEU A 205 24.95 -7.78 -19.30
C LEU A 205 25.40 -6.64 -18.36
N ALA A 206 26.30 -5.75 -18.82
CA ALA A 206 26.69 -4.57 -18.06
C ALA A 206 25.48 -3.64 -17.78
N PHE A 207 24.60 -3.44 -18.77
CA PHE A 207 23.34 -2.72 -18.57
C PHE A 207 22.40 -3.44 -17.62
N LEU A 208 22.30 -4.77 -17.65
CA LEU A 208 21.50 -5.52 -16.67
C LEU A 208 22.03 -5.35 -15.25
N GLN A 209 23.35 -5.34 -15.05
CA GLN A 209 23.97 -5.07 -13.75
C GLN A 209 23.72 -3.63 -13.29
N ALA A 210 23.97 -2.63 -14.14
CA ALA A 210 23.69 -1.23 -13.81
C ALA A 210 22.21 -0.99 -13.48
N SER A 211 21.32 -1.68 -14.21
CA SER A 211 19.89 -1.55 -14.01
C SER A 211 19.40 -2.06 -12.65
N PHE A 212 20.08 -3.05 -12.07
CA PHE A 212 19.80 -3.52 -10.72
C PHE A 212 19.98 -2.40 -9.70
N ALA A 213 21.01 -1.56 -9.85
CA ALA A 213 21.23 -0.40 -9.00
C ALA A 213 20.22 0.73 -9.23
N PHE A 214 19.68 0.86 -10.44
CA PHE A 214 18.62 1.83 -10.75
C PHE A 214 17.21 1.32 -10.43
N SER A 215 17.03 0.07 -10.01
CA SER A 215 15.71 -0.50 -9.70
C SER A 215 14.99 0.27 -8.60
N GLY A 216 13.66 0.39 -8.68
CA GLY A 216 12.82 1.06 -7.68
C GLY A 216 12.21 2.41 -8.12
N TRP A 217 12.56 2.90 -9.31
CA TRP A 217 11.97 4.13 -9.87
C TRP A 217 10.45 4.03 -10.12
N ASN A 218 9.93 2.82 -10.33
CA ASN A 218 8.51 2.54 -10.56
C ASN A 218 7.70 2.47 -9.24
N PHE A 219 8.31 2.65 -8.07
CA PHE A 219 7.61 2.45 -6.79
C PHE A 219 6.44 3.41 -6.56
N LEU A 220 6.57 4.67 -6.98
CA LEU A 220 5.53 5.68 -6.80
C LEU A 220 4.22 5.32 -7.55
N ASN A 221 4.31 4.44 -8.56
CA ASN A 221 3.17 3.87 -9.28
C ASN A 221 2.38 2.81 -8.47
N TYR A 222 2.98 2.24 -7.42
CA TYR A 222 2.29 1.30 -6.53
C TYR A 222 1.47 2.01 -5.47
N VAL A 223 1.86 3.23 -5.10
CA VAL A 223 1.21 4.07 -4.06
C VAL A 223 0.56 5.31 -4.65
N THR A 224 0.21 5.31 -5.94
CA THR A 224 -0.32 6.49 -6.62
C THR A 224 -1.63 7.02 -6.01
N GLU A 225 -2.45 6.15 -5.41
CA GLU A 225 -3.68 6.57 -4.71
C GLU A 225 -3.40 7.40 -3.44
N GLU A 226 -2.21 7.24 -2.84
CA GLU A 226 -1.76 7.97 -1.65
C GLU A 226 -1.05 9.30 -1.99
N VAL A 227 -0.75 9.53 -3.27
CA VAL A 227 -0.05 10.74 -3.74
C VAL A 227 -1.01 11.92 -3.85
N VAL A 228 -0.60 13.06 -3.28
CA VAL A 228 -1.31 14.34 -3.42
C VAL A 228 -1.09 14.87 -4.83
N GLU A 229 -2.17 15.15 -5.55
CA GLU A 229 -2.15 15.60 -6.96
C GLU A 229 -1.19 14.80 -7.88
N PRO A 230 -1.44 13.51 -8.16
CA PRO A 230 -0.54 12.67 -8.94
C PRO A 230 -0.18 13.25 -10.32
N ARG A 231 -1.10 14.02 -10.93
CA ARG A 231 -0.88 14.69 -12.23
C ARG A 231 0.31 15.65 -12.25
N ARG A 232 0.60 16.32 -11.13
CA ARG A 232 1.70 17.29 -11.03
C ARG A 232 2.87 16.72 -10.25
N THR A 233 2.58 16.00 -9.18
CA THR A 233 3.60 15.48 -8.26
C THR A 233 4.44 14.38 -8.88
N LEU A 234 3.81 13.43 -9.59
CA LEU A 234 4.48 12.26 -10.19
C LEU A 234 5.57 12.65 -11.21
N PRO A 235 5.29 13.48 -12.26
CA PRO A 235 6.32 13.86 -13.21
C PRO A 235 7.41 14.75 -12.57
N ARG A 236 7.04 15.68 -11.68
CA ARG A 236 8.02 16.55 -11.00
C ARG A 236 8.98 15.73 -10.14
N ALA A 237 8.47 14.74 -9.41
CA ALA A 237 9.31 13.86 -8.60
C ALA A 237 10.31 13.07 -9.48
N ILE A 238 9.86 12.56 -10.62
CA ILE A 238 10.72 11.86 -11.59
C ILE A 238 11.85 12.75 -12.13
N PHE A 239 11.52 13.97 -12.57
CA PHE A 239 12.49 14.91 -13.15
C PHE A 239 13.54 15.40 -12.13
N ILE A 240 13.22 15.38 -10.84
CA ILE A 240 14.17 15.74 -9.77
C ILE A 240 14.99 14.51 -9.35
N SER A 241 14.31 13.40 -9.05
CA SER A 241 14.93 12.23 -8.41
C SER A 241 15.88 11.46 -9.34
N ILE A 242 15.49 11.15 -10.58
CA ILE A 242 16.30 10.26 -11.44
C ILE A 242 17.61 10.92 -11.89
N PRO A 243 17.64 12.18 -12.35
CA PRO A 243 18.88 12.86 -12.68
C PRO A 243 19.81 12.99 -11.47
N LEU A 244 19.25 13.30 -10.29
CA LEU A 244 20.03 13.38 -9.05
C LEU A 244 20.68 12.03 -8.70
N VAL A 245 19.95 10.92 -8.79
CA VAL A 245 20.51 9.59 -8.54
C VAL A 245 21.57 9.23 -9.57
N THR A 246 21.33 9.53 -10.85
CA THR A 246 22.30 9.29 -11.92
C THR A 246 23.59 10.05 -11.69
N PHE A 247 23.48 11.32 -11.27
CA PHE A 247 24.62 12.15 -10.89
C PHE A 247 25.40 11.55 -9.71
N VAL A 248 24.71 11.18 -8.62
CA VAL A 248 25.31 10.56 -7.44
C VAL A 248 26.01 9.24 -7.78
N TYR A 249 25.38 8.38 -8.58
CA TYR A 249 25.97 7.10 -8.99
C TYR A 249 27.19 7.30 -9.88
N THR A 250 27.15 8.25 -10.81
CA THR A 250 28.30 8.55 -11.68
C THR A 250 29.47 9.08 -10.85
N LEU A 251 29.22 10.02 -9.92
CA LEU A 251 30.24 10.53 -9.01
C LEU A 251 30.82 9.46 -8.09
N THR A 252 29.98 8.55 -7.60
CA THR A 252 30.43 7.44 -6.74
C THR A 252 31.35 6.49 -7.50
N ASN A 253 31.05 6.18 -8.77
CA ASN A 253 31.94 5.37 -9.60
C ASN A 253 33.25 6.10 -9.93
N ILE A 254 33.20 7.40 -10.21
CA ILE A 254 34.42 8.23 -10.38
C ILE A 254 35.27 8.18 -9.10
N ALA A 255 34.65 8.29 -7.93
CA ALA A 255 35.34 8.16 -6.65
C ALA A 255 36.00 6.78 -6.49
N TYR A 256 35.32 5.69 -6.82
CA TYR A 256 35.92 4.35 -6.82
C TYR A 256 37.14 4.26 -7.75
N PHE A 257 37.03 4.72 -8.99
CA PHE A 257 38.15 4.66 -9.93
C PHE A 257 39.32 5.58 -9.56
N SER A 258 39.07 6.63 -8.75
CA SER A 258 40.15 7.47 -8.21
C SER A 258 40.87 6.84 -7.01
N SER A 259 40.18 5.99 -6.23
CA SER A 259 40.73 5.43 -4.98
C SER A 259 41.32 4.04 -5.15
N MET A 260 40.91 3.27 -6.15
CA MET A 260 41.42 1.92 -6.43
C MET A 260 41.63 1.68 -7.92
N SER A 261 42.58 0.81 -8.24
CA SER A 261 42.82 0.35 -9.61
C SER A 261 41.73 -0.59 -10.11
N ARG A 262 41.67 -0.81 -11.42
CA ARG A 262 40.74 -1.75 -12.06
C ARG A 262 40.87 -3.17 -11.50
N GLU A 263 42.09 -3.63 -11.29
CA GLU A 263 42.39 -5.00 -10.85
C GLU A 263 41.99 -5.20 -9.39
N GLU A 264 42.23 -4.20 -8.54
CA GLU A 264 41.77 -4.19 -7.15
C GLU A 264 40.24 -4.21 -7.07
N LEU A 265 39.55 -3.44 -7.92
CA LEU A 265 38.09 -3.41 -7.95
C LEU A 265 37.49 -4.76 -8.38
N LEU A 266 38.08 -5.42 -9.37
CA LEU A 266 37.61 -6.72 -9.87
C LEU A 266 37.94 -7.88 -8.93
N SER A 267 39.08 -7.82 -8.21
CA SER A 267 39.46 -8.83 -7.23
C SER A 267 38.71 -8.70 -5.89
N SER A 268 38.30 -7.48 -5.52
CA SER A 268 37.54 -7.25 -4.30
C SER A 268 36.09 -7.76 -4.38
N ASN A 269 35.61 -8.38 -3.30
CA ASN A 269 34.19 -8.74 -3.13
C ASN A 269 33.37 -7.63 -2.48
N ALA A 270 34.02 -6.63 -1.88
CA ALA A 270 33.40 -5.53 -1.17
C ALA A 270 34.07 -4.21 -1.52
N VAL A 271 33.66 -3.61 -2.63
CA VAL A 271 34.30 -2.43 -3.25
C VAL A 271 34.40 -1.25 -2.28
N ALA A 272 33.38 -1.00 -1.45
CA ALA A 272 33.40 0.13 -0.50
C ALA A 272 34.26 -0.09 0.76
N VAL A 273 34.61 -1.33 1.09
CA VAL A 273 35.46 -1.65 2.26
C VAL A 273 36.93 -1.34 1.97
N VAL A 274 37.36 -1.62 0.74
CA VAL A 274 38.76 -1.49 0.31
C VAL A 274 39.19 -0.02 0.18
N SER A 275 38.25 0.91 -0.02
CA SER A 275 38.55 2.32 -0.27
C SER A 275 39.00 3.15 0.96
N ASN A 276 38.96 2.59 2.18
CA ASN A 276 39.58 3.07 3.44
C ASN A 276 38.83 2.46 4.62
N GLY A 277 39.47 1.65 5.47
CA GLY A 277 38.84 0.82 6.53
C GLY A 277 37.83 1.47 7.50
N THR A 278 37.68 2.79 7.52
CA THR A 278 36.62 3.55 8.23
C THR A 278 35.25 3.54 7.54
N VAL A 279 35.15 3.20 6.25
CA VAL A 279 33.88 3.16 5.47
C VAL A 279 33.03 1.91 5.76
N LEU A 280 33.57 0.98 6.57
CA LEU A 280 32.97 -0.32 6.87
C LEU A 280 31.62 -0.25 7.59
N SER A 281 31.56 0.56 8.65
CA SER A 281 30.37 0.68 9.51
C SER A 281 29.18 1.27 8.75
N VAL A 282 29.43 2.18 7.81
CA VAL A 282 28.38 2.82 7.02
C VAL A 282 27.85 1.90 5.93
N THR A 283 28.71 1.07 5.36
CA THR A 283 28.29 0.10 4.33
C THR A 283 27.41 -1.02 4.91
N ILE A 284 27.68 -1.43 6.15
CA ILE A 284 26.82 -2.36 6.91
C ILE A 284 25.41 -1.77 7.11
N ILE A 285 25.34 -0.48 7.48
CA ILE A 285 24.08 0.25 7.66
C ILE A 285 23.27 0.29 6.35
N ILE A 286 23.92 0.52 5.21
CA ILE A 286 23.27 0.58 3.91
C ILE A 286 22.63 -0.76 3.52
N HIS A 287 23.36 -1.87 3.70
CA HIS A 287 22.86 -3.19 3.32
C HIS A 287 21.70 -3.65 4.23
N LEU A 288 21.77 -3.34 5.53
CA LEU A 288 20.65 -3.54 6.46
C LEU A 288 19.43 -2.68 6.11
N SER A 289 19.65 -1.45 5.62
CA SER A 289 18.59 -0.53 5.17
C SER A 289 17.80 -1.08 3.98
N ALA A 290 18.50 -1.66 3.00
CA ALA A 290 17.93 -2.14 1.75
C ALA A 290 17.07 -3.40 1.99
N GLN A 291 17.49 -4.27 2.93
CA GLN A 291 16.71 -5.42 3.37
C GLN A 291 15.37 -5.02 4.00
N LEU A 292 15.39 -3.96 4.81
CA LEU A 292 14.21 -3.51 5.53
C LEU A 292 13.16 -2.87 4.58
N GLN A 293 13.63 -2.14 3.56
CA GLN A 293 12.79 -1.53 2.51
C GLN A 293 12.06 -2.57 1.66
N THR A 294 12.75 -3.67 1.29
CA THR A 294 12.23 -4.69 0.37
C THR A 294 11.01 -5.45 0.94
N LYS A 295 10.85 -5.48 2.27
CA LYS A 295 9.67 -6.10 2.92
C LYS A 295 8.41 -5.23 2.83
N LEU A 296 8.51 -3.90 2.87
CA LEU A 296 7.35 -3.00 2.68
C LEU A 296 6.72 -3.21 1.30
N ILE A 297 7.57 -3.36 0.28
CA ILE A 297 7.18 -3.64 -1.11
C ILE A 297 6.46 -5.00 -1.19
N SER A 298 7.03 -6.04 -0.57
CA SER A 298 6.46 -7.38 -0.56
C SER A 298 5.09 -7.43 0.11
N ILE A 299 4.89 -6.74 1.23
CA ILE A 299 3.58 -6.66 1.93
C ILE A 299 2.54 -5.96 1.05
N SER A 300 2.89 -4.85 0.38
CA SER A 300 1.95 -4.11 -0.47
C SER A 300 1.46 -4.95 -1.67
N VAL A 301 2.34 -5.73 -2.29
CA VAL A 301 2.03 -6.59 -3.43
C VAL A 301 1.31 -7.86 -2.99
N PHE A 302 1.72 -8.47 -1.86
CA PHE A 302 1.04 -9.66 -1.35
C PHE A 302 -0.37 -9.35 -0.84
N HIS A 303 -0.59 -8.17 -0.23
CA HIS A 303 -1.92 -7.68 0.10
C HIS A 303 -2.82 -7.56 -1.15
N GLN A 304 -2.23 -7.25 -2.32
CA GLN A 304 -2.95 -7.22 -3.60
C GLN A 304 -3.23 -8.61 -4.17
N VAL A 305 -2.28 -9.57 -4.09
CA VAL A 305 -2.52 -11.00 -4.39
C VAL A 305 -3.68 -11.52 -3.55
N LEU A 306 -3.67 -11.19 -2.25
CA LEU A 306 -4.67 -11.62 -1.31
C LEU A 306 -6.02 -10.99 -1.64
N ASN A 307 -6.08 -9.69 -1.95
CA ASN A 307 -7.30 -9.04 -2.43
C ASN A 307 -7.83 -9.65 -3.75
N PHE A 308 -6.97 -10.16 -4.63
CA PHE A 308 -7.38 -10.87 -5.85
C PHE A 308 -7.99 -12.25 -5.55
N ILE A 309 -7.38 -13.03 -4.65
CA ILE A 309 -7.90 -14.35 -4.23
C ILE A 309 -9.16 -14.19 -3.36
N VAL A 310 -9.19 -13.18 -2.48
CA VAL A 310 -10.23 -12.94 -1.46
C VAL A 310 -11.40 -12.11 -2.00
N LYS A 311 -11.30 -11.42 -3.15
CA LYS A 311 -12.48 -10.86 -3.84
C LYS A 311 -13.56 -11.92 -4.18
N LYS A 312 -13.24 -13.21 -4.10
CA LYS A 312 -14.20 -14.33 -4.17
C LYS A 312 -14.72 -14.85 -2.82
N LYS A 313 -14.20 -14.39 -1.68
CA LYS A 313 -14.63 -14.80 -0.33
C LYS A 313 -14.92 -13.57 0.53
N LYS A 314 -16.21 -13.24 0.66
CA LYS A 314 -16.70 -12.22 1.60
C LYS A 314 -16.17 -12.51 3.02
N GLY A 315 -15.56 -11.50 3.64
CA GLY A 315 -15.52 -11.32 5.09
C GLY A 315 -14.61 -12.27 5.89
N LYS A 316 -13.34 -11.88 6.10
CA LYS A 316 -12.59 -12.06 7.36
C LYS A 316 -11.24 -11.36 7.18
N LYS A 317 -10.94 -10.34 8.00
CA LYS A 317 -9.85 -9.38 7.73
C LYS A 317 -8.60 -9.55 8.62
N GLU A 318 -8.51 -10.59 9.45
CA GLU A 318 -7.67 -10.46 10.65
C GLU A 318 -6.64 -11.56 10.97
N ASN A 319 -6.63 -12.69 10.24
CA ASN A 319 -5.54 -13.67 10.32
C ASN A 319 -4.57 -13.60 9.12
N HIS A 320 -4.74 -12.63 8.23
CA HIS A 320 -4.01 -12.57 6.97
C HIS A 320 -2.53 -12.18 7.13
N LEU A 321 -2.20 -11.34 8.11
CA LEU A 321 -0.82 -10.91 8.36
C LEU A 321 0.14 -12.06 8.75
N ARG A 322 -0.37 -13.15 9.34
CA ARG A 322 0.44 -14.33 9.73
C ARG A 322 0.71 -15.26 8.54
N ILE A 323 -0.29 -15.45 7.67
CA ILE A 323 -0.16 -16.29 6.45
C ILE A 323 0.71 -15.58 5.38
N GLU A 324 0.68 -14.25 5.36
CA GLU A 324 1.52 -13.38 4.51
C GLU A 324 3.03 -13.54 4.78
N MET A 325 3.41 -13.93 6.01
CA MET A 325 4.82 -14.06 6.42
C MET A 325 5.40 -15.44 6.14
N ASP A 326 4.62 -16.52 6.30
CA ASP A 326 5.11 -17.89 6.16
C ASP A 326 5.49 -18.26 4.71
N LEU A 327 4.79 -17.72 3.70
CA LEU A 327 5.04 -18.06 2.29
C LEU A 327 6.31 -17.41 1.74
N ILE A 328 6.55 -16.12 2.03
CA ILE A 328 7.79 -15.45 1.62
C ILE A 328 8.97 -16.10 2.35
N PHE A 329 8.80 -16.41 3.64
CA PHE A 329 9.79 -17.11 4.47
C PHE A 329 10.18 -18.48 3.91
N ILE A 330 9.19 -19.31 3.56
CA ILE A 330 9.43 -20.65 2.99
C ILE A 330 10.10 -20.57 1.61
N GLN A 331 9.77 -19.59 0.77
CA GLN A 331 10.37 -19.46 -0.56
C GLN A 331 11.79 -18.89 -0.52
N SER A 332 12.07 -17.96 0.41
CA SER A 332 13.41 -17.39 0.59
C SER A 332 14.42 -18.43 1.07
N ILE A 333 13.98 -19.37 1.92
CA ILE A 333 14.80 -20.47 2.44
C ILE A 333 14.96 -21.60 1.42
N ARG A 334 13.98 -21.82 0.53
CA ARG A 334 14.04 -22.85 -0.52
C ARG A 334 14.82 -22.45 -1.76
N PHE A 335 15.06 -21.16 -1.96
CA PHE A 335 16.03 -20.73 -2.96
C PHE A 335 17.39 -21.20 -2.45
N LYS A 336 17.90 -22.30 -3.01
CA LYS A 336 19.32 -22.64 -2.89
C LYS A 336 20.06 -21.38 -3.31
N PHE A 337 20.67 -20.68 -2.36
CA PHE A 337 21.54 -19.54 -2.66
C PHE A 337 22.48 -20.03 -3.75
N SER A 338 22.32 -19.51 -4.97
CA SER A 338 23.20 -19.89 -6.06
C SER A 338 24.60 -19.40 -5.71
N ASP A 339 25.62 -20.14 -6.15
CA ASP A 339 27.02 -19.90 -5.78
C ASP A 339 27.57 -18.57 -6.32
N GLN A 340 26.78 -17.81 -7.11
CA GLN A 340 27.16 -16.51 -7.68
C GLN A 340 26.07 -15.44 -7.50
N ILE A 341 26.40 -14.38 -6.75
CA ILE A 341 25.52 -13.21 -6.53
C ILE A 341 25.17 -12.53 -7.87
N TYR A 342 26.14 -12.38 -8.76
CA TYR A 342 25.98 -11.72 -10.06
C TYR A 342 25.03 -12.48 -11.00
N LEU A 343 25.03 -13.82 -10.94
CA LEU A 343 24.08 -14.64 -11.69
C LEU A 343 22.64 -14.41 -11.23
N CYS A 344 22.43 -14.33 -9.91
CA CYS A 344 21.12 -13.99 -9.33
C CYS A 344 20.64 -12.60 -9.78
N ILE A 345 21.56 -11.62 -9.91
CA ILE A 345 21.24 -10.30 -10.43
C ILE A 345 20.78 -10.38 -11.89
N ASN A 346 21.49 -11.13 -12.74
CA ASN A 346 21.08 -11.32 -14.14
C ASN A 346 19.68 -11.94 -14.26
N TYR A 347 19.37 -12.97 -13.45
CA TYR A 347 18.02 -13.58 -13.38
C TYR A 347 16.93 -12.54 -13.06
N VAL A 348 17.13 -11.76 -12.01
CA VAL A 348 16.14 -10.77 -11.53
C VAL A 348 16.00 -9.63 -12.52
N SER A 349 17.10 -9.05 -12.96
CA SER A 349 17.11 -7.93 -13.89
C SER A 349 16.44 -8.30 -15.21
N PHE A 350 16.69 -9.51 -15.74
CA PHE A 350 16.04 -9.98 -16.96
C PHE A 350 14.50 -10.01 -16.83
N ILE A 351 13.96 -10.61 -15.75
CA ILE A 351 12.51 -10.72 -15.53
C ILE A 351 11.88 -9.36 -15.21
N ASN A 352 12.59 -8.48 -14.48
CA ASN A 352 12.16 -7.10 -14.26
C ASN A 352 12.00 -6.35 -15.58
N TYR A 353 13.02 -6.39 -16.46
CA TYR A 353 12.95 -5.71 -17.75
C TYR A 353 11.88 -6.30 -18.65
N LEU A 354 11.71 -7.61 -18.66
CA LEU A 354 10.60 -8.25 -19.38
C LEU A 354 9.24 -7.67 -18.93
N SER A 355 9.05 -7.50 -17.62
CA SER A 355 7.84 -6.90 -17.04
C SER A 355 7.65 -5.43 -17.42
N TYR A 356 8.71 -4.63 -17.40
CA TYR A 356 8.67 -3.22 -17.81
C TYR A 356 8.34 -3.05 -19.29
N GLY A 357 8.95 -3.86 -20.15
CA GLY A 357 8.68 -3.84 -21.59
C GLY A 357 7.25 -4.23 -21.92
N VAL A 358 6.70 -5.29 -21.28
CA VAL A 358 5.30 -5.68 -21.46
C VAL A 358 4.35 -4.55 -21.02
N THR A 359 4.66 -3.86 -19.92
CA THR A 359 3.84 -2.76 -19.41
C THR A 359 3.86 -1.54 -20.35
N ILE A 360 5.04 -1.17 -20.87
CA ILE A 360 5.20 -0.02 -21.79
C ILE A 360 4.64 -0.35 -23.19
N ALA A 361 4.83 -1.58 -23.67
CA ALA A 361 4.18 -2.06 -24.89
C ALA A 361 2.65 -2.07 -24.74
N GLY A 362 2.16 -2.49 -23.57
CA GLY A 362 0.76 -2.40 -23.19
C GLY A 362 0.24 -0.97 -23.24
N MET A 363 1.01 0.02 -22.77
CA MET A 363 0.63 1.43 -22.86
C MET A 363 0.43 1.89 -24.30
N LEU A 364 1.35 1.54 -25.21
CA LEU A 364 1.20 1.85 -26.64
C LEU A 364 -0.01 1.17 -27.26
N TYR A 365 -0.21 -0.12 -26.99
CA TYR A 365 -1.40 -0.84 -27.42
C TYR A 365 -2.69 -0.19 -26.90
N TYR A 366 -2.69 0.26 -25.64
CA TYR A 366 -3.83 0.91 -25.02
C TYR A 366 -4.12 2.29 -25.61
N ARG A 367 -3.09 3.02 -26.10
CA ARG A 367 -3.26 4.24 -26.90
C ARG A 367 -4.02 3.98 -28.20
N CYS A 368 -3.69 2.90 -28.89
CA CYS A 368 -4.36 2.51 -30.13
C CYS A 368 -5.79 2.01 -29.88
N LYS A 369 -6.00 1.16 -28.87
CA LYS A 369 -7.30 0.52 -28.62
C LYS A 369 -8.34 1.45 -28.00
N LYS A 370 -7.92 2.37 -27.12
CA LYS A 370 -8.79 3.35 -26.46
C LYS A 370 -8.24 4.76 -26.65
N PRO A 371 -8.40 5.36 -27.83
CA PRO A 371 -7.83 6.68 -28.12
C PRO A 371 -8.51 7.80 -27.29
N ASN A 372 -9.84 7.72 -27.11
CA ASN A 372 -10.67 8.76 -26.48
C ASN A 372 -10.61 8.79 -24.94
N MET A 373 -9.75 7.99 -24.31
CA MET A 373 -9.59 8.03 -22.87
C MET A 373 -8.87 9.33 -22.45
N TYR A 374 -9.40 10.00 -21.44
CA TYR A 374 -8.76 11.18 -20.87
C TYR A 374 -7.40 10.83 -20.26
N ARG A 375 -6.31 11.36 -20.84
CA ARG A 375 -4.93 11.19 -20.39
C ARG A 375 -4.41 12.54 -19.90
N PRO A 376 -4.32 12.77 -18.58
CA PRO A 376 -3.86 14.05 -18.05
C PRO A 376 -2.39 14.36 -18.38
N ILE A 377 -1.56 13.32 -18.47
CA ILE A 377 -0.17 13.40 -18.93
C ILE A 377 -0.09 12.51 -20.18
N LYS A 378 0.45 13.05 -21.26
CA LYS A 378 0.70 12.31 -22.50
C LYS A 378 2.14 12.55 -22.92
N VAL A 379 2.98 11.52 -22.80
CA VAL A 379 4.37 11.61 -23.25
C VAL A 379 4.46 11.51 -24.77
N ASN A 380 5.46 12.16 -25.37
CA ASN A 380 5.69 12.05 -26.82
C ASN A 380 5.90 10.58 -27.20
N LEU A 381 5.40 10.15 -28.36
CA LEU A 381 5.47 8.76 -28.84
C LEU A 381 6.92 8.28 -29.02
N SER A 382 7.86 9.19 -29.28
CA SER A 382 9.28 8.86 -29.38
C SER A 382 9.84 8.23 -28.10
N ILE A 383 9.40 8.66 -26.91
CA ILE A 383 9.90 8.18 -25.62
C ILE A 383 9.66 6.65 -25.43
N PRO A 384 8.42 6.14 -25.47
CA PRO A 384 8.16 4.71 -25.33
C PRO A 384 8.75 3.88 -26.47
N VAL A 385 8.82 4.41 -27.69
CA VAL A 385 9.43 3.71 -28.84
C VAL A 385 10.93 3.54 -28.64
N CYS A 386 11.65 4.59 -28.22
CA CYS A 386 13.08 4.50 -27.90
C CYS A 386 13.33 3.51 -26.76
N TYR A 387 12.50 3.53 -25.71
CA TYR A 387 12.62 2.57 -24.61
C TYR A 387 12.41 1.12 -25.08
N LEU A 388 11.38 0.86 -25.89
CA LEU A 388 11.10 -0.49 -26.41
C LEU A 388 12.18 -0.98 -27.36
N MET A 389 12.76 -0.10 -28.18
CA MET A 389 13.90 -0.45 -29.04
C MET A 389 15.10 -0.90 -28.20
N PHE A 390 15.45 -0.12 -27.16
CA PHE A 390 16.50 -0.51 -26.22
C PHE A 390 16.16 -1.82 -25.51
N TRP A 391 14.92 -2.00 -25.09
CA TRP A 391 14.43 -3.20 -24.41
C TRP A 391 14.55 -4.47 -25.28
N VAL A 392 14.17 -4.42 -26.55
CA VAL A 392 14.31 -5.56 -27.48
C VAL A 392 15.77 -5.93 -27.65
N LEU A 393 16.65 -4.94 -27.86
CA LEU A 393 18.09 -5.17 -28.01
C LEU A 393 18.67 -5.78 -26.74
N LEU A 394 18.36 -5.20 -25.58
CA LEU A 394 18.86 -5.68 -24.29
C LEU A 394 18.46 -7.13 -24.04
N LEU A 395 17.16 -7.47 -24.15
CA LEU A 395 16.69 -8.83 -23.90
C LEU A 395 17.19 -9.83 -24.94
N GLY A 396 17.23 -9.44 -26.22
CA GLY A 396 17.71 -10.29 -27.30
C GLY A 396 19.18 -10.67 -27.12
N PHE A 397 20.04 -9.70 -26.84
CA PHE A 397 21.46 -9.95 -26.57
C PHE A 397 21.69 -10.66 -25.23
N SER A 398 20.88 -10.40 -24.21
CA SER A 398 20.97 -11.11 -22.92
C SER A 398 20.61 -12.58 -23.06
N LEU A 399 19.56 -12.91 -23.81
CA LEU A 399 19.18 -14.30 -24.14
C LEU A 399 20.27 -15.01 -24.94
N TYR A 400 20.95 -14.29 -25.85
CA TYR A 400 22.07 -14.85 -26.61
C TYR A 400 23.29 -15.12 -25.72
N SER A 401 23.60 -14.22 -24.78
CA SER A 401 24.77 -14.34 -23.92
C SER A 401 24.61 -15.34 -22.78
N GLU A 402 23.46 -15.36 -22.10
CA GLU A 402 23.18 -16.26 -20.98
C GLU A 402 21.85 -17.00 -21.18
N PRO A 403 21.74 -17.90 -22.17
CA PRO A 403 20.49 -18.55 -22.55
C PRO A 403 19.91 -19.43 -21.44
N VAL A 404 20.75 -20.06 -20.63
CA VAL A 404 20.31 -20.91 -19.50
C VAL A 404 19.65 -20.07 -18.42
N VAL A 405 20.26 -18.93 -18.08
CA VAL A 405 19.78 -18.02 -17.03
C VAL A 405 18.45 -17.39 -17.43
N CYS A 406 18.43 -16.75 -18.60
CA CYS A 406 17.22 -16.13 -19.10
C CYS A 406 16.11 -17.16 -19.38
N GLY A 407 16.47 -18.33 -19.92
CA GLY A 407 15.55 -19.41 -20.25
C GLY A 407 14.85 -20.00 -19.03
N VAL A 408 15.58 -20.27 -17.94
CA VAL A 408 14.98 -20.77 -16.69
C VAL A 408 14.00 -19.75 -16.10
N GLY A 409 14.33 -18.46 -16.13
CA GLY A 409 13.42 -17.40 -15.70
C GLY A 409 12.09 -17.39 -16.49
N LEU A 410 12.17 -17.56 -17.81
CA LEU A 410 10.99 -17.66 -18.68
C LEU A 410 10.17 -18.93 -18.38
N VAL A 411 10.83 -20.07 -18.18
CA VAL A 411 10.16 -21.33 -17.84
C VAL A 411 9.39 -21.18 -16.53
N ILE A 412 10.00 -20.62 -15.48
CA ILE A 412 9.32 -20.38 -14.20
C ILE A 412 8.13 -19.44 -14.37
N MET A 413 8.26 -18.38 -15.17
CA MET A 413 7.13 -17.51 -15.48
C MET A 413 5.99 -18.30 -16.17
N LEU A 414 6.31 -19.15 -17.15
CA LEU A 414 5.34 -19.96 -17.88
C LEU A 414 4.70 -21.05 -17.01
N THR A 415 5.34 -21.52 -15.93
CA THR A 415 4.68 -22.41 -14.95
C THR A 415 3.49 -21.75 -14.25
N GLY A 416 3.38 -20.42 -14.30
CA GLY A 416 2.19 -19.70 -13.83
C GLY A 416 0.94 -20.00 -14.68
N VAL A 417 1.08 -20.37 -15.96
CA VAL A 417 -0.05 -20.69 -16.84
C VAL A 417 -0.85 -21.91 -16.34
N PRO A 418 -0.26 -23.10 -16.12
CA PRO A 418 -1.03 -24.24 -15.61
C PRO A 418 -1.62 -23.97 -14.23
N VAL A 419 -0.90 -23.24 -13.36
CA VAL A 419 -1.40 -22.86 -12.03
C VAL A 419 -2.61 -21.91 -12.14
N TYR A 420 -2.60 -20.97 -13.08
CA TYR A 420 -3.74 -20.09 -13.35
C TYR A 420 -4.95 -20.87 -13.83
N LEU A 421 -4.75 -21.80 -14.77
CA LEU A 421 -5.82 -22.63 -15.32
C LEU A 421 -6.45 -23.52 -14.24
N LEU A 422 -5.64 -24.21 -13.43
CA LEU A 422 -6.11 -25.05 -12.32
C LEU A 422 -6.72 -24.22 -11.17
N GLY A 423 -6.16 -23.05 -10.90
CA GLY A 423 -6.55 -22.19 -9.78
C GLY A 423 -7.85 -21.44 -10.03
N ILE A 424 -7.97 -20.81 -11.20
CA ILE A 424 -8.97 -19.77 -11.46
C ILE A 424 -9.93 -20.17 -12.58
N HIS A 425 -9.43 -20.78 -13.66
CA HIS A 425 -10.25 -21.17 -14.80
C HIS A 425 -11.10 -22.41 -14.51
N TRP A 426 -10.56 -23.37 -13.75
CA TRP A 426 -11.29 -24.56 -13.32
C TRP A 426 -12.35 -24.21 -12.26
N LYS A 427 -13.60 -24.06 -12.70
CA LYS A 427 -14.76 -23.74 -11.85
C LYS A 427 -15.32 -24.98 -11.14
N ASP A 428 -15.37 -26.12 -11.83
CA ASP A 428 -15.97 -27.37 -11.34
C ASP A 428 -14.95 -28.26 -10.63
N LYS A 429 -14.37 -27.77 -9.54
CA LYS A 429 -13.40 -28.56 -8.77
C LYS A 429 -14.13 -29.63 -7.96
N PRO A 430 -13.63 -30.88 -7.93
CA PRO A 430 -14.24 -31.93 -7.11
C PRO A 430 -14.23 -31.54 -5.63
N LEU A 431 -15.30 -31.94 -4.93
CA LEU A 431 -15.55 -31.64 -3.51
C LEU A 431 -14.38 -32.04 -2.59
N CYS A 432 -13.59 -33.05 -2.96
CA CYS A 432 -12.38 -33.45 -2.21
C CYS A 432 -11.32 -32.34 -2.16
N ILE A 433 -11.14 -31.58 -3.25
CA ILE A 433 -10.20 -30.45 -3.32
C ILE A 433 -10.74 -29.28 -2.50
N PHE A 434 -12.04 -29.00 -2.59
CA PHE A 434 -12.67 -27.97 -1.75
C PHE A 434 -12.58 -28.31 -0.26
N ASN A 435 -12.79 -29.58 0.12
CA ASN A 435 -12.64 -30.05 1.50
C ASN A 435 -11.19 -30.02 1.97
N PHE A 436 -10.21 -30.32 1.11
CA PHE A 436 -8.79 -30.20 1.44
C PHE A 436 -8.38 -28.73 1.70
N ILE A 437 -8.85 -27.81 0.85
CA ILE A 437 -8.59 -26.37 1.00
C ILE A 437 -9.38 -25.80 2.20
N GLY A 438 -10.60 -26.28 2.45
CA GLY A 438 -11.48 -25.84 3.54
C GLY A 438 -11.07 -26.36 4.93
N ARG A 439 -10.52 -27.58 5.03
CA ARG A 439 -10.03 -28.18 6.28
C ARG A 439 -8.86 -27.42 6.90
N LYS A 440 -8.00 -26.78 6.09
CA LYS A 440 -6.93 -25.90 6.61
C LYS A 440 -7.41 -24.49 6.97
N GLY A 441 -8.64 -24.12 6.61
CA GLY A 441 -9.20 -22.77 6.81
C GLY A 441 -10.35 -22.67 7.82
N GLY A 442 -10.68 -23.75 8.54
CA GLY A 442 -11.77 -23.75 9.53
C GLY A 442 -13.15 -23.50 8.90
N TYR A 443 -13.55 -24.33 7.92
CA TYR A 443 -14.88 -24.29 7.32
C TYR A 443 -15.74 -25.48 7.77
N ASN A 444 -16.91 -25.22 8.35
CA ASN A 444 -17.91 -26.25 8.69
C ASN A 444 -18.78 -26.56 7.46
N PRO A 445 -18.91 -27.84 7.04
CA PRO A 445 -19.62 -28.23 5.82
C PRO A 445 -21.12 -28.44 6.09
N GLY A 446 -21.85 -27.37 6.44
CA GLY A 446 -23.28 -27.41 6.75
C GLY A 446 -24.19 -26.55 5.86
N GLN A 447 -23.66 -25.83 4.87
CA GLN A 447 -24.47 -25.00 3.97
C GLN A 447 -24.35 -25.50 2.54
N ALA A 448 -25.45 -26.06 2.04
CA ALA A 448 -25.64 -26.45 0.65
C ALA A 448 -25.40 -25.25 -0.29
N PRO A 449 -24.92 -25.48 -1.52
CA PRO A 449 -24.77 -24.40 -2.51
C PRO A 449 -26.15 -23.84 -2.86
N PRO A 450 -26.32 -22.50 -2.96
CA PRO A 450 -27.59 -21.94 -3.38
C PRO A 450 -27.84 -22.32 -4.84
N GLN A 451 -28.96 -23.01 -5.08
CA GLN A 451 -29.48 -23.22 -6.43
C GLN A 451 -29.77 -21.85 -7.06
N ARG A 452 -29.31 -21.66 -8.29
CA ARG A 452 -29.66 -20.50 -9.12
C ARG A 452 -31.13 -20.60 -9.50
N GLY A 453 -31.98 -19.86 -8.81
CA GLY A 453 -33.25 -19.43 -9.38
C GLY A 453 -32.99 -18.45 -10.52
N ASN A 454 -33.53 -18.74 -11.70
CA ASN A 454 -33.70 -17.77 -12.77
C ASN A 454 -34.52 -16.60 -12.22
N ASN A 455 -33.92 -15.41 -12.09
CA ASN A 455 -34.69 -14.17 -12.02
C ASN A 455 -34.04 -13.14 -12.94
N GLN A 456 -34.81 -12.82 -13.98
CA GLN A 456 -34.67 -11.63 -14.80
C GLN A 456 -34.51 -10.37 -13.93
N THR A 457 -33.65 -9.48 -14.42
CA THR A 457 -33.67 -8.01 -14.21
C THR A 457 -34.68 -7.49 -13.18
N ARG A 458 -34.22 -7.25 -11.94
CA ARG A 458 -34.88 -6.37 -10.97
C ARG A 458 -33.86 -5.34 -10.49
N GLY A 459 -34.21 -4.06 -10.59
CA GLY A 459 -33.39 -2.95 -10.10
C GLY A 459 -33.25 -3.02 -8.58
N GLU A 460 -32.03 -3.17 -8.10
CA GLU A 460 -31.71 -3.07 -6.68
C GLU A 460 -31.65 -1.58 -6.27
N SER A 461 -32.69 -1.05 -5.62
CA SER A 461 -32.60 0.17 -4.81
C SER A 461 -31.65 -0.10 -3.64
N LYS A 462 -30.42 0.44 -3.70
CA LYS A 462 -29.43 0.30 -2.62
C LYS A 462 -29.60 1.45 -1.62
N ALA A 463 -30.42 1.25 -0.59
CA ALA A 463 -30.45 2.14 0.57
C ALA A 463 -29.29 1.82 1.54
N PHE A 464 -28.67 2.84 2.13
CA PHE A 464 -27.62 2.70 3.15
C PHE A 464 -28.14 3.22 4.49
N PHE A 465 -28.31 2.33 5.48
CA PHE A 465 -28.71 2.70 6.84
C PHE A 465 -27.49 2.78 7.76
N TYR A 466 -27.26 3.94 8.38
CA TYR A 466 -26.23 4.13 9.39
C TYR A 466 -26.84 4.81 10.63
N THR A 467 -26.70 4.17 11.79
CA THR A 467 -27.02 4.78 13.09
C THR A 467 -25.70 4.95 13.85
N PHE A 468 -25.27 6.19 14.06
CA PHE A 468 -24.08 6.51 14.87
C PHE A 468 -24.52 7.07 16.22
N THR A 469 -24.28 6.32 17.29
CA THR A 469 -24.25 6.89 18.64
C THR A 469 -22.86 7.48 18.87
N ILE A 470 -22.77 8.81 18.94
CA ILE A 470 -21.57 9.49 19.45
C ILE A 470 -21.57 9.25 20.96
N ILE A 471 -20.79 8.26 21.41
CA ILE A 471 -20.43 8.14 22.83
C ILE A 471 -19.37 9.21 23.08
N HIS A 472 -19.75 10.32 23.72
CA HIS A 472 -18.79 11.22 24.33
C HIS A 472 -18.10 10.45 25.48
N SER A 473 -16.97 9.82 25.18
CA SER A 473 -16.05 9.29 26.18
C SER A 473 -14.68 9.87 25.87
N ASP A 474 -14.23 10.70 26.80
CA ASP A 474 -12.92 11.31 26.82
C ASP A 474 -11.80 10.26 26.65
N LYS A 475 -10.75 10.70 25.97
CA LYS A 475 -9.50 10.03 25.58
C LYS A 475 -9.21 8.67 26.26
N ARG A 476 -9.18 7.59 25.46
CA ARG A 476 -8.00 6.70 25.25
C ARG A 476 -8.35 5.49 24.35
N LYS A 477 -7.49 5.26 23.36
CA LYS A 477 -7.49 4.15 22.41
C LYS A 477 -7.70 2.78 23.08
N ARG A 478 -8.65 1.96 22.60
CA ARG A 478 -8.53 0.50 22.50
C ARG A 478 -9.54 -0.06 21.48
N LYS A 479 -9.02 -0.80 20.50
CA LYS A 479 -9.76 -1.43 19.39
C LYS A 479 -10.54 -2.64 19.88
N LYS A 480 -11.83 -2.72 19.51
CA LYS A 480 -12.68 -3.93 19.63
C LYS A 480 -12.30 -4.94 18.55
N LYS A 481 -12.21 -6.22 18.93
CA LYS A 481 -12.47 -7.38 18.07
C LYS A 481 -13.37 -8.33 18.85
N GLY A 482 -14.45 -8.79 18.23
CA GLY A 482 -15.22 -9.91 18.73
C GLY A 482 -14.39 -11.18 18.63
N VAL A 483 -14.03 -11.75 19.77
CA VAL A 483 -13.37 -13.05 19.92
C VAL A 483 -14.28 -13.87 20.83
N SER A 484 -14.32 -15.19 20.63
CA SER A 484 -14.98 -16.12 21.54
C SER A 484 -14.60 -15.79 23.00
N PHE A 485 -15.59 -15.37 23.79
CA PHE A 485 -15.39 -14.56 25.00
C PHE A 485 -14.68 -15.27 26.16
N THR A 486 -14.57 -16.60 26.13
CA THR A 486 -13.96 -17.36 27.23
C THR A 486 -12.45 -17.20 27.32
N HIS A 487 -11.75 -17.09 26.18
CA HIS A 487 -10.29 -16.95 26.15
C HIS A 487 -9.82 -15.51 26.42
N SER A 488 -10.72 -14.53 26.27
CA SER A 488 -10.42 -13.09 26.38
C SER A 488 -10.53 -12.59 27.82
N ALA A 489 -11.29 -13.28 28.69
CA ALA A 489 -11.46 -12.90 30.09
C ALA A 489 -10.15 -12.99 30.89
N THR A 490 -9.36 -14.05 30.66
CA THR A 490 -8.09 -14.29 31.34
C THR A 490 -7.03 -13.24 30.97
N GLU A 491 -6.92 -12.89 29.69
CA GLU A 491 -6.00 -11.83 29.25
C GLU A 491 -6.44 -10.44 29.75
N LEU A 492 -7.74 -10.16 29.81
CA LEU A 492 -8.29 -8.93 30.37
C LEU A 492 -8.03 -8.84 31.89
N ARG A 493 -8.15 -9.95 32.63
CA ARG A 493 -7.83 -10.03 34.05
C ARG A 493 -6.36 -9.66 34.31
N ASP A 494 -5.41 -10.27 33.59
CA ASP A 494 -3.99 -10.00 33.77
C ASP A 494 -3.61 -8.55 33.43
N LEU A 495 -4.20 -8.00 32.36
CA LEU A 495 -3.98 -6.59 31.98
C LEU A 495 -4.60 -5.62 32.99
N THR A 496 -5.77 -5.94 33.53
CA THR A 496 -6.47 -5.11 34.51
C THR A 496 -5.72 -5.11 35.84
N VAL A 497 -5.25 -6.27 36.31
CA VAL A 497 -4.41 -6.35 37.53
C VAL A 497 -3.08 -5.61 37.35
N LYS A 498 -2.43 -5.74 36.19
CA LYS A 498 -1.13 -5.09 35.92
C LYS A 498 -1.20 -3.56 35.82
N TYR A 499 -2.31 -3.00 35.33
CA TYR A 499 -2.43 -1.56 35.05
C TYR A 499 -3.40 -0.80 35.97
N SER A 500 -4.30 -1.46 36.69
CA SER A 500 -5.24 -0.79 37.61
C SER A 500 -4.56 -0.19 38.84
N GLY A 501 -3.35 -0.64 39.17
CA GLY A 501 -2.69 -0.24 40.41
C GLY A 501 -3.46 -0.70 41.66
N SER A 502 -4.35 -1.70 41.52
CA SER A 502 -5.20 -2.21 42.61
C SER A 502 -4.39 -2.62 43.84
N LEU A 503 -3.27 -3.34 43.64
CA LEU A 503 -2.31 -3.73 44.68
C LEU A 503 -1.66 -2.51 45.39
N LEU A 504 -1.45 -1.41 44.67
CA LEU A 504 -0.87 -0.17 45.20
C LEU A 504 -1.91 0.66 45.97
N LEU A 505 -3.15 0.70 45.47
CA LEU A 505 -4.30 1.33 46.12
C LEU A 505 -4.69 0.62 47.41
N GLN A 506 -4.70 -0.71 47.42
CA GLN A 506 -4.95 -1.54 48.62
C GLN A 506 -3.90 -1.28 49.70
N LYS A 507 -2.65 -1.01 49.31
CA LYS A 507 -1.55 -0.66 50.23
C LYS A 507 -1.65 0.78 50.74
N LYS A 508 -2.19 1.71 49.94
CA LYS A 508 -2.34 3.14 50.26
C LYS A 508 -3.59 3.45 51.10
N LEU A 509 -4.65 2.63 50.98
CA LEU A 509 -5.93 2.80 51.68
C LEU A 509 -6.07 1.93 52.94
N LYS A 510 -5.00 1.23 53.33
CA LYS A 510 -4.97 0.33 54.48
C LYS A 510 -5.32 1.04 55.80
N ASP A 511 -5.04 2.33 55.91
CA ASP A 511 -5.28 3.14 57.11
C ASP A 511 -6.71 3.69 57.20
N VAL A 512 -7.53 3.54 56.14
CA VAL A 512 -8.92 4.07 56.03
C VAL A 512 -9.94 2.93 55.89
N GLU A 513 -9.51 1.68 56.12
CA GLU A 513 -10.28 0.45 55.93
C GLU A 513 -11.51 0.36 56.87
N SER A 514 -11.51 1.10 57.99
CA SER A 514 -12.65 1.19 58.91
C SER A 514 -13.83 2.03 58.38
N ILE A 515 -13.62 2.82 57.32
CA ILE A 515 -14.63 3.72 56.74
C ILE A 515 -15.03 3.25 55.32
N ILE A 516 -14.18 2.46 54.65
CA ILE A 516 -14.37 2.03 53.25
C ILE A 516 -14.53 0.51 53.20
N LYS A 517 -15.67 0.03 52.69
CA LYS A 517 -15.91 -1.39 52.48
C LYS A 517 -15.23 -1.86 51.19
N ILE A 518 -14.08 -2.53 51.33
CA ILE A 518 -13.39 -3.18 50.20
C ILE A 518 -14.14 -4.46 49.85
N VAL A 519 -14.72 -4.53 48.66
CA VAL A 519 -15.39 -5.72 48.13
C VAL A 519 -14.47 -6.38 47.12
N GLU A 520 -14.09 -7.63 47.38
CA GLU A 520 -13.32 -8.42 46.42
C GLU A 520 -14.24 -8.86 45.27
N LEU A 521 -13.99 -8.31 44.08
CA LEU A 521 -14.77 -8.62 42.87
C LEU A 521 -13.96 -9.57 41.99
N ASN A 522 -14.58 -10.68 41.60
CA ASN A 522 -13.97 -11.61 40.66
C ASN A 522 -13.90 -10.97 39.27
N GLY A 523 -12.68 -10.82 38.75
CA GLY A 523 -12.44 -10.16 37.46
C GLY A 523 -13.11 -10.87 36.29
N ASP A 524 -13.28 -12.20 36.36
CA ASP A 524 -13.93 -12.97 35.30
C ASP A 524 -15.45 -12.71 35.27
N ASP A 525 -16.08 -12.60 36.45
CA ASP A 525 -17.50 -12.27 36.58
C ASP A 525 -17.76 -10.83 36.12
N LEU A 526 -16.89 -9.89 36.48
CA LEU A 526 -16.98 -8.50 36.06
C LEU A 526 -16.87 -8.35 34.53
N VAL A 527 -15.92 -9.04 33.89
CA VAL A 527 -15.79 -9.04 32.42
C VAL A 527 -17.00 -9.67 31.76
N ARG A 528 -17.58 -10.72 32.36
CA ARG A 528 -18.79 -11.36 31.86
C ARG A 528 -20.00 -10.43 31.94
N ASP A 529 -20.15 -9.71 33.04
CA ASP A 529 -21.22 -8.74 33.23
C ASP A 529 -21.10 -7.57 32.25
N TYR A 530 -19.90 -7.01 32.07
CA TYR A 530 -19.66 -6.00 31.04
C TYR A 530 -19.93 -6.51 29.62
N SER A 531 -19.54 -7.75 29.33
CA SER A 531 -19.82 -8.38 28.04
C SER A 531 -21.33 -8.46 27.79
N ASN A 532 -22.08 -8.96 28.76
CA ASN A 532 -23.54 -9.09 28.69
C ASN A 532 -24.22 -7.72 28.53
N GLU A 533 -23.74 -6.71 29.25
CA GLU A 533 -24.25 -5.34 29.15
C GLU A 533 -23.98 -4.73 27.76
N ILE A 534 -22.76 -4.91 27.22
CA ILE A 534 -22.40 -4.47 25.88
C ILE A 534 -23.24 -5.20 24.82
N GLU A 535 -23.45 -6.51 24.97
CA GLU A 535 -24.29 -7.30 24.07
C GLU A 535 -25.73 -6.79 24.08
N ARG A 536 -26.31 -6.56 25.26
CA ARG A 536 -27.66 -6.01 25.41
C ARG A 536 -27.78 -4.63 24.75
N MET A 537 -26.81 -3.75 24.99
CA MET A 537 -26.77 -2.40 24.41
C MET A 537 -26.65 -2.44 22.89
N LEU A 538 -25.70 -3.21 22.34
CA LEU A 538 -25.53 -3.35 20.89
C LEU A 538 -26.73 -4.03 20.23
N GLY A 539 -27.31 -5.04 20.88
CA GLY A 539 -28.51 -5.71 20.42
C GLY A 539 -29.72 -4.79 20.32
N SER A 540 -29.91 -3.90 21.31
CA SER A 540 -30.96 -2.86 21.27
C SER A 540 -30.78 -1.92 20.08
N LYS A 541 -29.56 -1.39 19.89
CA LYS A 541 -29.23 -0.49 18.78
C LYS A 541 -29.43 -1.16 17.43
N MET A 542 -28.98 -2.42 17.28
CA MET A 542 -29.18 -3.20 16.05
C MET A 542 -30.66 -3.39 15.71
N LYS A 543 -31.52 -3.64 16.71
CA LYS A 543 -32.97 -3.71 16.51
C LYS A 543 -33.56 -2.38 16.03
N SER A 544 -33.09 -1.25 16.54
CA SER A 544 -33.54 0.08 16.08
C SER A 544 -33.13 0.37 14.63
N VAL A 545 -31.91 0.00 14.23
CA VAL A 545 -31.47 0.11 12.82
C VAL A 545 -32.30 -0.79 11.91
N LYS A 546 -32.55 -2.03 12.36
CA LYS A 546 -33.33 -3.00 11.59
C LYS A 546 -34.76 -2.50 11.35
N ARG A 547 -35.41 -1.91 12.37
CA ARG A 547 -36.74 -1.29 12.21
C ARG A 547 -36.74 -0.17 11.18
N LEU A 548 -35.72 0.70 11.20
CA LEU A 548 -35.59 1.77 10.18
C LEU A 548 -35.44 1.18 8.77
N ALA A 549 -34.67 0.10 8.63
CA ALA A 549 -34.49 -0.57 7.34
C ALA A 549 -35.79 -1.19 6.82
N GLU A 550 -36.47 -1.98 7.66
CA GLU A 550 -37.75 -2.61 7.32
C GLU A 550 -38.80 -1.55 6.95
N SER A 551 -38.95 -0.48 7.74
CA SER A 551 -39.93 0.56 7.46
C SER A 551 -39.65 1.35 6.17
N ALA A 552 -38.40 1.56 5.79
CA ALA A 552 -38.09 2.21 4.51
C ALA A 552 -38.24 1.26 3.31
N GLU A 553 -37.94 -0.03 3.47
CA GLU A 553 -38.21 -1.05 2.45
C GLU A 553 -39.71 -1.20 2.22
N ASP A 554 -40.51 -1.26 3.29
CA ASP A 554 -41.97 -1.31 3.21
C ASP A 554 -42.54 -0.05 2.55
N ALA A 555 -42.06 1.14 2.93
CA ALA A 555 -42.52 2.39 2.34
C ALA A 555 -42.20 2.46 0.82
N ASP A 556 -41.01 2.03 0.39
CA ASP A 556 -40.64 1.93 -1.04
C ASP A 556 -41.46 0.88 -1.80
N LEU A 557 -41.82 -0.23 -1.15
CA LEU A 557 -42.61 -1.29 -1.78
C LEU A 557 -44.04 -0.83 -2.15
N TYR A 558 -44.65 0.01 -1.32
CA TYR A 558 -46.02 0.51 -1.52
C TYR A 558 -46.10 1.88 -2.19
N HIS A 559 -44.96 2.53 -2.45
CA HIS A 559 -44.92 3.85 -3.09
C HIS A 559 -44.95 3.74 -4.62
N GLU A 560 -45.93 4.38 -5.25
CA GLU A 560 -45.98 4.54 -6.70
C GLU A 560 -45.40 5.89 -7.12
N PHE A 561 -44.53 5.88 -8.12
CA PHE A 561 -43.88 7.11 -8.60
C PHE A 561 -44.88 8.07 -9.25
N ASN A 562 -44.93 9.31 -8.77
CA ASN A 562 -45.75 10.39 -9.31
C ASN A 562 -44.89 11.56 -9.81
N ALA A 563 -44.82 11.75 -11.13
CA ALA A 563 -44.01 12.80 -11.76
C ALA A 563 -44.51 14.24 -11.48
N SER A 564 -45.77 14.40 -11.06
CA SER A 564 -46.41 15.69 -10.77
C SER A 564 -46.58 15.94 -9.27
N LEU A 565 -45.85 15.20 -8.43
CA LEU A 565 -45.91 15.38 -6.98
C LEU A 565 -45.30 16.73 -6.57
N GLU A 566 -46.13 17.60 -5.98
CA GLU A 566 -45.68 18.78 -5.25
C GLU A 566 -45.69 18.46 -3.75
N PHE A 567 -44.52 18.48 -3.11
CA PHE A 567 -44.37 18.17 -1.69
C PHE A 567 -43.34 19.10 -1.06
N ASP A 568 -43.78 19.84 -0.05
CA ASP A 568 -42.91 20.71 0.74
C ASP A 568 -42.28 19.94 1.90
N TYR A 569 -41.00 20.19 2.13
CA TYR A 569 -40.24 19.58 3.21
C TYR A 569 -39.26 20.58 3.83
N TYR A 570 -38.86 20.33 5.07
CA TYR A 570 -37.91 21.18 5.79
C TYR A 570 -36.47 20.89 5.36
N ASN A 571 -35.83 21.83 4.65
CA ASN A 571 -34.43 21.69 4.25
C ASN A 571 -33.49 22.16 5.38
N SER A 572 -32.62 21.29 5.88
CA SER A 572 -31.73 21.56 7.01
C SER A 572 -30.77 22.74 6.79
N MET A 573 -30.49 23.10 5.54
CA MET A 573 -29.65 24.26 5.19
C MET A 573 -30.44 25.57 5.10
N LEU A 574 -31.76 25.50 4.85
CA LEU A 574 -32.62 26.64 4.56
C LEU A 574 -33.60 26.97 5.71
N ILE A 575 -33.85 26.04 6.63
CA ILE A 575 -34.77 26.32 7.74
C ILE A 575 -34.34 27.57 8.53
N ASN A 576 -35.33 28.38 8.90
CA ASN A 576 -35.13 29.64 9.62
C ASN A 576 -34.15 30.58 8.90
N THR A 577 -34.15 30.61 7.56
CA THR A 577 -33.41 31.61 6.77
C THR A 577 -34.39 32.46 5.98
N VAL A 578 -34.14 33.77 5.97
CA VAL A 578 -34.96 34.77 5.30
C VAL A 578 -34.17 35.39 4.15
N ASP A 579 -34.87 35.82 3.10
CA ASP A 579 -34.33 36.60 1.99
C ASP A 579 -34.08 38.08 2.39
N GLU A 580 -33.57 38.88 1.45
CA GLU A 580 -33.29 40.31 1.67
C GLU A 580 -34.56 41.13 1.96
N ASP A 581 -35.74 40.60 1.57
CA ASP A 581 -37.05 41.22 1.77
C ASP A 581 -37.75 40.73 3.05
N GLY A 582 -37.13 39.84 3.83
CA GLY A 582 -37.64 39.30 5.09
C GLY A 582 -38.62 38.13 4.95
N ASN A 583 -38.82 37.59 3.75
CA ASN A 583 -39.61 36.38 3.53
C ASN A 583 -38.77 35.13 3.77
N SER A 584 -39.37 34.05 4.25
CA SER A 584 -38.65 32.77 4.40
C SER A 584 -38.25 32.22 3.04
N LEU A 585 -37.01 31.71 2.92
CA LEU A 585 -36.56 31.04 1.69
C LEU A 585 -37.45 29.83 1.39
N GLU A 586 -37.58 29.50 0.10
CA GLU A 586 -38.31 28.32 -0.36
C GLU A 586 -37.71 27.03 0.26
N LEU A 587 -38.55 26.15 0.85
CA LEU A 587 -38.15 25.00 1.70
C LEU A 587 -37.41 25.39 3.01
N GLY A 588 -37.38 26.67 3.35
CA GLY A 588 -36.79 27.28 4.53
C GLY A 588 -37.80 27.79 5.56
N ALA A 589 -39.01 27.21 5.56
CA ALA A 589 -40.09 27.53 6.49
C ALA A 589 -39.65 27.49 7.96
N GLU A 590 -40.40 28.18 8.82
CA GLU A 590 -40.14 28.23 10.25
C GLU A 590 -40.17 26.81 10.86
N PHE A 591 -39.03 26.42 11.43
CA PHE A 591 -38.81 25.11 12.03
C PHE A 591 -38.36 25.31 13.48
N PRO A 592 -39.20 24.94 14.47
CA PRO A 592 -38.89 25.22 15.87
C PRO A 592 -37.68 24.39 16.31
N LEU A 593 -36.69 25.05 16.90
CA LEU A 593 -35.48 24.43 17.44
C LEU A 593 -35.34 24.86 18.90
N GLU A 594 -35.18 23.88 19.79
CA GLU A 594 -35.03 24.11 21.22
C GLU A 594 -33.66 23.61 21.68
N GLU A 595 -32.99 24.36 22.56
CA GLU A 595 -31.75 23.90 23.18
C GLU A 595 -32.05 22.70 24.07
N ASN A 596 -31.28 21.62 23.89
CA ASN A 596 -31.52 20.38 24.61
C ASN A 596 -30.24 19.88 25.29
N GLU A 597 -30.27 19.70 26.61
CA GLU A 597 -29.14 19.23 27.41
C GLU A 597 -28.62 17.85 26.95
N HIS A 598 -29.51 16.98 26.48
CA HIS A 598 -29.15 15.66 25.94
C HIS A 598 -28.24 15.77 24.70
N PHE A 599 -28.34 16.89 23.99
CA PHE A 599 -27.59 17.18 22.77
C PHE A 599 -26.49 18.23 22.99
N ASN A 600 -25.96 18.34 24.21
CA ASN A 600 -24.95 19.34 24.57
C ASN A 600 -25.42 20.80 24.33
N ASN A 601 -26.70 21.08 24.61
CA ASN A 601 -27.34 22.39 24.38
C ASN A 601 -27.33 22.84 22.91
N ILE A 602 -27.22 21.89 21.98
CA ILE A 602 -27.39 22.19 20.55
C ILE A 602 -28.90 22.37 20.28
N PRO A 603 -29.31 23.42 19.55
CA PRO A 603 -30.71 23.65 19.19
C PRO A 603 -31.19 22.59 18.20
N VAL A 604 -32.15 21.75 18.62
CA VAL A 604 -32.68 20.62 17.86
C VAL A 604 -34.20 20.52 17.99
N ASN A 605 -34.84 19.80 17.07
CA ASN A 605 -36.25 19.45 17.14
C ASN A 605 -36.41 17.93 17.33
N THR A 606 -36.83 17.51 18.51
CA THR A 606 -37.03 16.09 18.85
C THR A 606 -38.39 15.55 18.40
N GLN A 607 -39.26 16.38 17.84
CA GLN A 607 -40.58 15.95 17.34
C GLN A 607 -40.57 15.65 15.85
N GLN A 608 -39.60 16.16 15.09
CA GLN A 608 -39.57 16.00 13.64
C GLN A 608 -38.16 15.83 13.08
N SER A 609 -38.03 15.04 12.01
CA SER A 609 -36.81 14.99 11.21
C SER A 609 -36.80 16.08 10.15
N ASN A 610 -35.62 16.47 9.68
CA ASN A 610 -35.49 17.35 8.52
C ASN A 610 -34.57 16.76 7.45
N ILE A 611 -34.58 17.37 6.26
CA ILE A 611 -33.89 16.84 5.08
C ILE A 611 -32.70 17.72 4.72
N GLN A 612 -31.53 17.11 4.59
CA GLN A 612 -30.41 17.75 3.95
C GLN A 612 -30.41 17.40 2.47
N VAL A 613 -30.72 18.39 1.62
CA VAL A 613 -30.52 18.29 0.18
C VAL A 613 -29.27 19.11 -0.22
N PRO A 614 -28.39 18.53 -1.04
CA PRO A 614 -27.19 19.18 -1.55
C PRO A 614 -27.43 20.43 -2.39
N THR A 615 -26.48 21.37 -2.37
CA THR A 615 -26.52 22.57 -3.24
C THR A 615 -26.46 22.29 -4.74
N ASN A 616 -25.86 21.16 -5.16
CA ASN A 616 -25.73 20.75 -6.57
C ASN A 616 -26.88 19.87 -7.07
N VAL A 617 -27.91 19.65 -6.24
CA VAL A 617 -29.04 18.78 -6.55
C VAL A 617 -30.29 19.65 -6.55
N TYR A 618 -31.09 19.54 -7.62
CA TYR A 618 -32.29 20.34 -7.72
C TYR A 618 -33.33 19.86 -6.69
N ASN A 619 -33.63 20.70 -5.70
CA ASN A 619 -34.50 20.35 -4.56
C ASN A 619 -35.91 19.88 -4.97
N LYS A 620 -36.38 20.26 -6.16
CA LYS A 620 -37.69 19.89 -6.71
C LYS A 620 -37.63 18.83 -7.81
N ASP A 621 -36.52 18.11 -7.93
CA ASP A 621 -36.46 16.99 -8.88
C ASP A 621 -37.53 15.94 -8.50
N PRO A 622 -38.41 15.52 -9.44
CA PRO A 622 -39.49 14.58 -9.14
C PRO A 622 -39.03 13.28 -8.50
N ILE A 623 -37.84 12.77 -8.85
CA ILE A 623 -37.26 11.55 -8.28
C ILE A 623 -36.91 11.76 -6.80
N ILE A 624 -36.43 12.94 -6.47
CA ILE A 624 -36.04 13.29 -5.10
C ILE A 624 -37.27 13.56 -4.25
N LEU A 625 -38.25 14.32 -4.76
CA LEU A 625 -39.50 14.59 -4.05
C LEU A 625 -40.25 13.30 -3.70
N ASN A 626 -40.37 12.37 -4.66
CA ASN A 626 -40.99 11.07 -4.39
C ASN A 626 -40.24 10.29 -3.32
N ALA A 627 -38.91 10.29 -3.36
CA ALA A 627 -38.10 9.58 -2.37
C ALA A 627 -38.15 10.26 -0.98
N ILE A 628 -38.21 11.60 -0.92
CA ILE A 628 -38.39 12.34 0.33
C ILE A 628 -39.77 12.03 0.93
N TYR A 629 -40.82 12.12 0.12
CA TYR A 629 -42.19 11.82 0.52
C TYR A 629 -42.33 10.40 1.07
N ASN A 630 -41.84 9.40 0.32
CA ASN A 630 -41.82 8.00 0.74
C ASN A 630 -41.14 7.81 2.11
N THR A 631 -40.01 8.49 2.35
CA THR A 631 -39.27 8.36 3.61
C THR A 631 -39.88 9.11 4.80
N GLU A 632 -41.01 9.79 4.63
CA GLU A 632 -41.74 10.43 5.73
C GLU A 632 -42.20 9.40 6.78
N ALA A 633 -42.50 8.17 6.36
CA ALA A 633 -42.84 7.04 7.22
C ALA A 633 -41.75 6.73 8.29
N LEU A 634 -40.51 7.19 8.08
CA LEU A 634 -39.42 7.00 9.04
C LEU A 634 -39.51 7.93 10.26
N ASN A 635 -40.29 9.02 10.21
CA ASN A 635 -40.43 9.97 11.32
C ASN A 635 -40.87 9.27 12.61
N ASP A 636 -41.94 8.49 12.55
CA ASP A 636 -42.48 7.77 13.70
C ASP A 636 -41.48 6.73 14.24
N VAL A 637 -40.72 6.10 13.34
CA VAL A 637 -39.70 5.13 13.71
C VAL A 637 -38.54 5.82 14.44
N PHE A 638 -38.08 6.97 13.96
CA PHE A 638 -37.03 7.75 14.61
C PHE A 638 -37.43 8.16 16.03
N ILE A 639 -38.64 8.72 16.19
CA ILE A 639 -39.18 9.14 17.49
C ILE A 639 -39.34 7.93 18.41
N SER A 640 -39.95 6.84 17.92
CA SER A 640 -40.13 5.60 18.69
C SER A 640 -38.80 4.98 19.11
N ASN A 641 -37.78 5.05 18.27
CA ASN A 641 -36.44 4.58 18.60
C ASN A 641 -35.83 5.40 19.73
N PHE A 642 -35.93 6.72 19.66
CA PHE A 642 -35.39 7.63 20.67
C PHE A 642 -36.10 7.49 22.02
N LEU A 643 -37.43 7.38 22.03
CA LEU A 643 -38.21 7.16 23.26
C LEU A 643 -37.89 5.81 23.92
N LYS A 644 -37.57 4.78 23.13
CA LYS A 644 -37.20 3.45 23.65
C LYS A 644 -35.75 3.37 24.15
N ASP A 645 -34.84 4.05 23.47
CA ASP A 645 -33.43 4.10 23.81
C ASP A 645 -32.90 5.53 23.61
N PRO A 646 -32.96 6.36 24.67
CA PRO A 646 -32.43 7.73 24.62
C PRO A 646 -30.94 7.80 24.32
N THR A 647 -30.17 6.69 24.41
CA THR A 647 -28.76 6.71 23.99
C THR A 647 -28.59 6.74 22.47
N LEU A 648 -29.68 6.64 21.68
CA LEU A 648 -29.69 6.87 20.24
C LEU A 648 -29.80 8.37 19.95
N THR A 649 -28.73 9.11 20.25
CA THR A 649 -28.67 10.56 20.08
C THR A 649 -29.00 10.97 18.64
N TRP A 650 -28.26 10.46 17.67
CA TRP A 650 -28.43 10.84 16.27
C TRP A 650 -28.82 9.66 15.38
N GLN A 651 -29.86 9.87 14.56
CA GLN A 651 -30.37 8.90 13.62
C GLN A 651 -30.45 9.52 12.22
N TYR A 652 -30.05 8.74 11.21
CA TYR A 652 -29.96 9.22 9.84
C TYR A 652 -30.44 8.15 8.86
N PHE A 653 -31.08 8.60 7.78
CA PHE A 653 -31.36 7.79 6.60
C PHE A 653 -30.73 8.44 5.37
N GLY A 654 -29.91 7.67 4.64
CA GLY A 654 -29.27 8.12 3.40
C GLY A 654 -29.93 7.48 2.19
N SER A 655 -30.49 8.30 1.31
CA SER A 655 -31.08 7.82 0.05
C SER A 655 -30.01 7.65 -1.04
N SER A 656 -30.24 6.67 -1.93
CA SER A 656 -29.46 6.54 -3.17
C SER A 656 -29.64 7.71 -4.14
N THR A 657 -30.73 8.47 -3.99
CA THR A 657 -31.01 9.71 -4.74
C THR A 657 -30.22 10.92 -4.23
N GLY A 658 -29.52 10.78 -3.09
CA GLY A 658 -28.52 11.75 -2.65
C GLY A 658 -28.95 12.77 -1.58
N PHE A 659 -30.08 12.55 -0.89
CA PHE A 659 -30.48 13.33 0.30
C PHE A 659 -30.28 12.56 1.61
N PHE A 660 -30.21 13.29 2.73
CA PHE A 660 -30.24 12.73 4.09
C PHE A 660 -31.49 13.17 4.82
N ARG A 661 -32.17 12.22 5.48
CA ARG A 661 -33.18 12.51 6.50
C ARG A 661 -32.55 12.35 7.88
N ILE A 662 -32.69 13.37 8.72
CA ILE A 662 -31.91 13.51 9.96
C ILE A 662 -32.85 13.71 11.15
N TYR A 663 -32.66 12.92 12.19
CA TYR A 663 -33.37 13.05 13.46
C TYR A 663 -32.39 13.09 14.64
N PRO A 664 -32.58 14.01 15.62
CA PRO A 664 -33.57 15.10 15.63
C PRO A 664 -33.29 16.13 14.52
N GLY A 665 -34.32 16.87 14.12
CA GLY A 665 -34.17 17.93 13.10
C GLY A 665 -33.25 19.04 13.59
N ILE A 666 -32.35 19.52 12.72
CA ILE A 666 -31.32 20.52 13.09
C ILE A 666 -30.97 21.44 11.91
N LYS A 667 -30.67 22.72 12.19
CA LYS A 667 -30.13 23.64 11.19
C LYS A 667 -28.63 23.42 10.98
N TRP A 668 -28.25 23.16 9.73
CA TRP A 668 -26.85 22.96 9.36
C TRP A 668 -26.23 24.26 8.88
N THR A 669 -25.08 24.60 9.45
CA THR A 669 -24.28 25.76 9.04
C THR A 669 -23.03 25.29 8.28
N PRO A 670 -22.76 25.80 7.07
CA PRO A 670 -21.53 25.50 6.35
C PRO A 670 -20.31 26.11 7.05
N ASP A 671 -19.12 25.52 6.87
CA ASP A 671 -17.86 26.08 7.37
C ASP A 671 -17.49 27.38 6.61
N PRO A 672 -16.46 28.14 7.06
CA PRO A 672 -16.04 29.37 6.38
C PRO A 672 -15.59 29.18 4.92
N ASN A 673 -15.31 27.94 4.49
CA ASN A 673 -14.96 27.60 3.11
C ASN A 673 -16.20 27.16 2.30
N GLY A 674 -17.41 27.29 2.85
CA GLY A 674 -18.66 26.86 2.24
C GLY A 674 -18.88 25.34 2.25
N VAL A 675 -18.05 24.59 2.98
CA VAL A 675 -18.15 23.12 3.05
C VAL A 675 -19.02 22.73 4.23
N VAL A 676 -20.07 21.99 3.92
CA VAL A 676 -20.94 21.43 4.94
C VAL A 676 -20.20 20.26 5.62
N VAL A 677 -19.86 20.43 6.91
CA VAL A 677 -18.86 19.61 7.64
C VAL A 677 -19.13 18.10 7.58
N PHE A 678 -20.40 17.70 7.51
CA PHE A 678 -20.83 16.29 7.47
C PHE A 678 -21.56 15.88 6.17
N ASP A 679 -21.31 16.57 5.05
CA ASP A 679 -21.76 16.11 3.74
C ASP A 679 -21.00 14.84 3.31
N CYS A 680 -21.67 13.69 3.42
CA CYS A 680 -21.06 12.38 3.23
C CYS A 680 -20.55 12.12 1.79
N ARG A 681 -20.84 13.03 0.86
CA ARG A 681 -20.42 12.95 -0.56
C ARG A 681 -19.12 13.71 -0.80
N ASN A 682 -18.84 14.74 0.01
CA ASN A 682 -17.58 15.51 -0.04
C ASN A 682 -16.54 14.98 0.95
N ARG A 683 -16.97 14.26 1.99
CA ARG A 683 -16.11 13.56 2.95
C ARG A 683 -16.78 12.24 3.31
N ASN A 684 -16.04 11.14 3.25
CA ASN A 684 -16.53 9.91 3.88
C ASN A 684 -16.59 10.12 5.40
N TRP A 685 -17.67 9.66 6.05
CA TRP A 685 -17.74 9.59 7.51
C TRP A 685 -16.63 8.72 8.11
#